data_AF-A0A2U1FHC8-F1
#
_entry.id   AF-A0A2U1FHC8-F1
#
_cell.length_a   1.000
_cell.length_b   1.000
_cell.length_c   1.000
_cell.angle_alpha   90.00
_cell.angle_beta   90.00
_cell.angle_gamma   90.00
#
_symmetry.space_group_name_H-M   'P 1'
#
loop_
_entity.id
_entity.type
_entity.pdbx_description
1 polymer ?
#
loop_
_entity_poly.entity_id
_entity_poly.type
_entity_poly.pdbx_seq_one_letter_code
_entity_poly.pdbx_strand_id
1 'polypeptide(L)'
;MPLCPTFVTDADRPNHRSDLQNRLTMEKKEFQSGERVARFADIEILSYRADRFGQLSPEQRILCYHLAEAALRGRDISTVQNCRYNLWVRMLMERIYRHLREQPRTDEFGLLEEYLFCIWFANGIHHHYSGSKFIARFSADYLRTALRDTATELEPEELTLLERVLYDADFLPKRTEQSGDKDLIAASAVNFYTPGITQAEAESYYRTLQEALPEGEKECPPSFGLNTRLTRSVSGELHEEVCRAGGLYGEAIDHIITALADSMAYAENEQQRTALRLLSDYYRTGDLRLYDRFCIDWVGNKETRIDYINGFTEVYADPIGLHGSWEGLVHMRDEEASERTRIISEHAGWFEAHSPIDSRFRKQEARGVSATVVNVVTIAGDSYPATPIGINLPNADWIRACHGSKSVTIDNITDAYNHAARGTGLYEEFVPDAAMRRLMEAHADLTDSLHTDLHECLGHGSGQLLPGVAGDALREHASTIEETRADLFALYFLADSKMLELQLLSDPDAYKANYYKYMLNGLMTQLVRIKRGEKIEEAHMRNRALIARYVLEQAEPRGYMSLSAETGKTVLSINDYTGVRNIIAELLAEVQRIKSEGDYPAAKALVERYAIHIDAALHREVLERYAALEIAPYKGFVNPVLTPIYNTEGVMTDVEIAYTEGYAEQMLRYGEVYGYLSTESPLKQEARRLRTLLRRAMDGVLSASMREKGLEYGINFGVTREHLLRLARTADATAQLADYLWRRNVRETKILATMIYPPRELTHERATQLLREAENIELREQLTANLLEKMPHAMQSIGRWMGDPSATPAMITGAFMLAARLLTRGVLPEAGTEEMLIMRAIAYLTDEKETTELRRAAALTLKRYGRNTAERKQKVLHLLPEVSQDTAPVLHELCKDIRFELDFYSE
;
A
#
# COMPACT_ATOMS: atom_id res chain seq x y z
N MET A 1 -43.33 -22.42 -16.03
CA MET A 1 -43.23 -22.35 -17.51
C MET A 1 -43.53 -20.93 -17.95
N PRO A 2 -42.78 -20.39 -18.93
CA PRO A 2 -42.14 -19.09 -18.76
C PRO A 2 -42.69 -18.00 -19.69
N LEU A 3 -42.50 -16.74 -19.30
CA LEU A 3 -42.38 -15.62 -20.23
C LEU A 3 -40.98 -15.03 -20.05
N CYS A 4 -40.21 -15.12 -21.13
CA CYS A 4 -38.83 -14.65 -21.30
C CYS A 4 -38.80 -13.11 -21.32
N PRO A 5 -37.83 -12.43 -20.69
CA PRO A 5 -37.45 -11.09 -21.08
C PRO A 5 -36.33 -11.15 -22.12
N THR A 6 -36.59 -10.48 -23.23
CA THR A 6 -35.75 -10.22 -24.39
C THR A 6 -34.43 -9.51 -24.03
N PHE A 7 -33.35 -9.95 -24.68
CA PHE A 7 -32.08 -9.23 -24.76
C PHE A 7 -32.29 -7.86 -25.41
N VAL A 8 -31.86 -6.79 -24.74
CA VAL A 8 -31.75 -5.45 -25.32
C VAL A 8 -30.34 -5.31 -25.88
N THR A 9 -30.25 -5.09 -27.19
CA THR A 9 -29.03 -4.80 -27.94
C THR A 9 -28.53 -3.39 -27.65
N ASP A 10 -27.22 -3.24 -27.77
CA ASP A 10 -26.36 -2.11 -27.37
C ASP A 10 -26.52 -0.82 -28.21
N ALA A 11 -27.76 -0.36 -28.44
CA ALA A 11 -28.05 0.73 -29.39
C ALA A 11 -28.66 2.02 -28.81
N ASP A 12 -28.93 2.11 -27.50
CA ASP A 12 -29.58 3.30 -26.91
C ASP A 12 -28.85 3.86 -25.67
N ARG A 13 -27.56 4.18 -25.81
CA ARG A 13 -26.88 5.15 -24.91
C ARG A 13 -26.68 6.48 -25.65
N PRO A 14 -27.00 7.63 -25.03
CA PRO A 14 -26.85 8.93 -25.68
C PRO A 14 -25.39 9.17 -26.07
N ASN A 15 -25.22 9.64 -27.31
CA ASN A 15 -23.97 9.74 -28.02
C ASN A 15 -23.09 10.89 -27.45
N HIS A 16 -22.34 10.59 -26.38
CA HIS A 16 -21.33 11.51 -25.81
C HIS A 16 -20.07 11.68 -26.70
N ARG A 17 -20.00 11.02 -27.87
CA ARG A 17 -18.83 11.09 -28.77
C ARG A 17 -18.76 12.37 -29.62
N SER A 18 -19.85 13.08 -29.87
CA SER A 18 -19.83 14.24 -30.79
C SER A 18 -19.44 15.58 -30.15
N ASP A 19 -19.52 15.71 -28.83
CA ASP A 19 -19.17 16.96 -28.12
C ASP A 19 -17.67 17.07 -27.76
N LEU A 20 -16.95 15.94 -27.77
CA LEU A 20 -15.49 15.90 -27.61
C LEU A 20 -14.75 16.27 -28.90
N GLN A 21 -15.32 16.00 -30.08
CA GLN A 21 -14.71 16.33 -31.37
C GLN A 21 -14.77 17.83 -31.72
N ASN A 22 -15.75 18.58 -31.21
CA ASN A 22 -15.92 20.01 -31.52
C ASN A 22 -15.10 20.98 -30.63
N ARG A 23 -14.25 20.48 -29.72
CA ARG A 23 -13.29 21.31 -28.95
C ARG A 23 -11.88 21.35 -29.56
N LEU A 24 -11.69 20.81 -30.75
CA LEU A 24 -10.43 20.79 -31.51
C LEU A 24 -10.25 22.06 -32.36
N THR A 25 -9.96 23.21 -31.74
CA THR A 25 -9.18 24.32 -32.36
C THR A 25 -8.69 25.31 -31.29
N MET A 26 -8.05 24.80 -30.24
CA MET A 26 -7.03 25.55 -29.51
C MET A 26 -5.87 24.57 -29.34
N GLU A 27 -4.71 24.86 -29.95
CA GLU A 27 -3.48 24.10 -29.68
C GLU A 27 -3.24 24.14 -28.17
N LYS A 28 -3.45 23.02 -27.49
CA LYS A 28 -3.10 22.89 -26.07
C LYS A 28 -1.58 22.89 -25.98
N LYS A 29 -1.04 23.58 -24.98
CA LYS A 29 0.39 23.60 -24.69
C LYS A 29 0.86 22.16 -24.42
N GLU A 30 1.87 21.72 -25.16
CA GLU A 30 2.61 20.47 -24.91
C GLU A 30 3.65 20.69 -23.81
N PHE A 31 3.66 19.83 -22.79
CA PHE A 31 4.68 19.86 -21.75
C PHE A 31 6.01 19.33 -22.28
N GLN A 32 7.11 19.97 -21.88
CA GLN A 32 8.47 19.48 -22.16
C GLN A 32 8.93 18.45 -21.11
N SER A 33 9.96 17.66 -21.45
CA SER A 33 10.56 16.71 -20.50
C SER A 33 11.11 17.45 -19.28
N GLY A 34 10.78 16.97 -18.09
CA GLY A 34 11.15 17.61 -16.83
C GLY A 34 10.38 18.90 -16.52
N GLU A 35 9.41 19.31 -17.34
CA GLU A 35 8.58 20.48 -17.03
C GLU A 35 7.70 20.19 -15.80
N ARG A 36 7.68 21.13 -14.86
CA ARG A 36 6.84 21.04 -13.67
C ARG A 36 5.36 21.22 -14.02
N VAL A 37 4.58 20.16 -13.81
CA VAL A 37 3.13 20.12 -14.05
C VAL A 37 2.34 20.57 -12.81
N ALA A 38 2.76 20.14 -11.62
CA ALA A 38 2.11 20.51 -10.36
C ALA A 38 3.10 20.50 -9.18
N ARG A 39 2.77 21.24 -8.11
CA ARG A 39 3.51 21.23 -6.85
C ARG A 39 2.54 21.35 -5.69
N PHE A 40 2.71 20.50 -4.68
CA PHE A 40 1.88 20.46 -3.48
C PHE A 40 2.64 19.74 -2.37
N ALA A 41 2.40 20.11 -1.10
CA ALA A 41 3.12 19.55 0.04
C ALA A 41 4.66 19.50 -0.20
N ASP A 42 5.26 18.32 -0.10
CA ASP A 42 6.67 18.01 -0.35
C ASP A 42 6.91 17.29 -1.70
N ILE A 43 5.95 17.41 -2.63
CA ILE A 43 5.90 16.69 -3.90
C ILE A 43 5.90 17.66 -5.08
N GLU A 44 6.64 17.29 -6.13
CA GLU A 44 6.61 17.93 -7.44
C GLU A 44 6.26 16.91 -8.53
N ILE A 45 5.28 17.24 -9.37
CA ILE A 45 4.89 16.42 -10.51
C ILE A 45 5.54 16.98 -11.76
N LEU A 46 6.24 16.12 -12.48
CA LEU A 46 6.95 16.41 -13.71
C LEU A 46 6.28 15.74 -14.91
N SER A 47 6.56 16.25 -16.10
CA SER A 47 6.29 15.54 -17.35
C SER A 47 7.54 14.77 -17.80
N TYR A 48 7.36 13.63 -18.46
CA TYR A 48 8.42 12.93 -19.19
C TYR A 48 8.00 12.76 -20.65
N ARG A 49 9.00 12.69 -21.54
CA ARG A 49 8.78 12.54 -22.97
C ARG A 49 9.18 11.14 -23.42
N ALA A 50 8.39 10.53 -24.29
CA ALA A 50 8.74 9.33 -25.04
C ALA A 50 9.00 9.74 -26.50
N ASP A 51 9.96 10.65 -26.73
CA ASP A 51 10.16 11.29 -28.04
C ASP A 51 10.53 10.28 -29.15
N ARG A 52 11.07 9.12 -28.79
CA ARG A 52 11.38 8.02 -29.72
C ARG A 52 10.14 7.24 -30.17
N PHE A 53 8.95 7.49 -29.62
CA PHE A 53 7.71 6.76 -29.96
C PHE A 53 7.34 6.90 -31.44
N GLY A 54 7.66 8.03 -32.08
CA GLY A 54 7.45 8.25 -33.51
C GLY A 54 8.29 7.34 -34.42
N GLN A 55 9.35 6.73 -33.89
CA GLN A 55 10.24 5.81 -34.63
C GLN A 55 9.73 4.37 -34.65
N LEU A 56 8.66 4.05 -33.90
CA LEU A 56 8.00 2.76 -33.90
C LEU A 56 7.18 2.56 -35.18
N SER A 57 6.99 1.31 -35.62
CA SER A 57 6.01 1.00 -36.65
C SER A 57 4.58 1.25 -36.13
N PRO A 58 3.58 1.43 -37.01
CA PRO A 58 2.19 1.54 -36.58
C PRO A 58 1.73 0.35 -35.71
N GLU A 59 2.11 -0.88 -36.06
CA GLU A 59 1.80 -2.08 -35.27
C GLU A 59 2.45 -2.04 -33.88
N GLN A 60 3.70 -1.60 -33.77
CA GLN A 60 4.38 -1.42 -32.48
C GLN A 60 3.70 -0.34 -31.63
N ARG A 61 3.23 0.76 -32.23
CA ARG A 61 2.47 1.80 -31.52
C ARG A 61 1.12 1.29 -31.02
N ILE A 62 0.43 0.48 -31.82
CA ILE A 62 -0.81 -0.20 -31.41
C ILE A 62 -0.53 -1.20 -30.29
N LEU A 63 0.56 -1.97 -30.37
CA LEU A 63 1.00 -2.85 -29.28
C LEU A 63 1.21 -2.07 -27.98
N CYS A 64 1.97 -0.96 -28.02
CA CYS A 64 2.16 -0.08 -26.86
C CYS A 64 0.84 0.41 -26.27
N TYR A 65 -0.12 0.82 -27.11
CA TYR A 65 -1.43 1.28 -26.66
C TYR A 65 -2.19 0.19 -25.89
N HIS A 66 -2.30 -1.02 -26.43
CA HIS A 66 -3.01 -2.10 -25.74
C HIS A 66 -2.32 -2.53 -24.44
N LEU A 67 -0.98 -2.53 -24.41
CA LEU A 67 -0.23 -2.79 -23.17
C LEU A 67 -0.40 -1.66 -22.14
N ALA A 68 -0.43 -0.40 -22.58
CA ALA A 68 -0.67 0.76 -21.72
C ALA A 68 -2.09 0.71 -21.14
N GLU A 69 -3.09 0.35 -21.95
CA GLU A 69 -4.45 0.08 -21.50
C GLU A 69 -4.49 -1.04 -20.46
N ALA A 70 -3.80 -2.15 -20.69
CA ALA A 70 -3.69 -3.24 -19.72
C ALA A 70 -3.06 -2.76 -18.40
N ALA A 71 -2.07 -1.88 -18.44
CA ALA A 71 -1.43 -1.32 -17.24
C ALA A 71 -2.38 -0.36 -16.50
N LEU A 72 -3.00 0.60 -17.18
CA LEU A 72 -3.86 1.59 -16.51
C LEU A 72 -5.10 0.96 -15.87
N ARG A 73 -5.59 -0.16 -16.39
CA ARG A 73 -6.72 -0.93 -15.84
C ARG A 73 -6.43 -1.55 -14.46
N GLY A 74 -5.17 -1.66 -14.05
CA GLY A 74 -4.77 -2.14 -12.72
C GLY A 74 -4.68 -1.06 -11.63
N ARG A 75 -4.87 0.23 -11.95
CA ARG A 75 -4.70 1.35 -10.99
C ARG A 75 -5.42 1.16 -9.66
N ASP A 76 -6.65 0.68 -9.69
CA ASP A 76 -7.45 0.54 -8.46
C ASP A 76 -6.97 -0.62 -7.57
N ILE A 77 -6.27 -1.61 -8.14
CA ILE A 77 -5.72 -2.76 -7.42
C ILE A 77 -4.64 -2.28 -6.43
N SER A 78 -3.63 -1.55 -6.89
CA SER A 78 -2.58 -1.02 -6.00
C SER A 78 -3.15 -0.08 -4.94
N THR A 79 -4.14 0.74 -5.33
CA THR A 79 -4.82 1.66 -4.40
C THR A 79 -5.47 0.92 -3.22
N VAL A 80 -6.18 -0.18 -3.50
CA VAL A 80 -6.86 -0.97 -2.45
C VAL A 80 -5.94 -1.93 -1.70
N GLN A 81 -4.83 -2.37 -2.31
CA GLN A 81 -3.76 -3.10 -1.63
C GLN A 81 -3.11 -2.25 -0.54
N ASN A 82 -2.84 -0.96 -0.81
CA ASN A 82 -2.22 -0.05 0.15
C ASN A 82 -3.06 0.20 1.40
N CYS A 83 -4.39 0.25 1.26
CA CYS A 83 -5.32 0.28 2.38
C CYS A 83 -6.77 0.10 1.88
N ARG A 84 -7.57 -0.70 2.60
CA ARG A 84 -8.96 -0.98 2.22
C ARG A 84 -9.88 0.25 2.14
N TYR A 85 -9.51 1.36 2.78
CA TYR A 85 -10.31 2.59 2.79
C TYR A 85 -10.01 3.52 1.61
N ASN A 86 -8.91 3.29 0.87
CA ASN A 86 -8.37 4.26 -0.08
C ASN A 86 -9.33 4.59 -1.24
N LEU A 87 -9.93 3.59 -1.88
CA LEU A 87 -10.85 3.84 -3.00
C LEU A 87 -12.08 4.65 -2.59
N TRP A 88 -12.62 4.37 -1.41
CA TRP A 88 -13.75 5.10 -0.85
C TRP A 88 -13.39 6.55 -0.52
N VAL A 89 -12.26 6.77 0.18
CA VAL A 89 -11.78 8.12 0.49
C VAL A 89 -11.49 8.91 -0.79
N ARG A 90 -10.74 8.31 -1.72
CA ARG A 90 -10.39 8.92 -3.01
C ARG A 90 -11.64 9.36 -3.76
N MET A 91 -12.63 8.47 -3.91
CA MET A 91 -13.89 8.79 -4.61
C MET A 91 -14.65 9.94 -3.95
N LEU A 92 -14.74 9.98 -2.61
CA LEU A 92 -15.40 11.07 -1.90
C LEU A 92 -14.69 12.42 -2.13
N MET A 93 -13.36 12.43 -1.99
CA MET A 93 -12.54 13.62 -2.19
C MET A 93 -12.60 14.09 -3.65
N GLU A 94 -12.53 13.19 -4.63
CA GLU A 94 -12.68 13.51 -6.05
C GLU A 94 -14.05 14.11 -6.38
N ARG A 95 -15.13 13.58 -5.78
CA ARG A 95 -16.48 14.12 -5.97
C ARG A 95 -16.60 15.53 -5.40
N ILE A 96 -16.08 15.77 -4.19
CA ILE A 96 -16.02 17.10 -3.57
C ILE A 96 -15.18 18.05 -4.45
N TYR A 97 -14.01 17.61 -4.89
CA TYR A 97 -13.11 18.41 -5.71
C TYR A 97 -13.74 18.85 -7.03
N ARG A 98 -14.38 17.92 -7.77
CA ARG A 98 -15.08 18.24 -9.04
C ARG A 98 -16.16 19.30 -8.86
N HIS A 99 -16.88 19.28 -7.73
CA HIS A 99 -17.93 20.26 -7.44
C HIS A 99 -17.38 21.64 -7.03
N LEU A 100 -16.29 21.65 -6.25
CA LEU A 100 -15.74 22.87 -5.66
C LEU A 100 -14.72 23.59 -6.53
N ARG A 101 -14.03 22.90 -7.46
CA ARG A 101 -13.01 23.53 -8.33
C ARG A 101 -13.52 24.66 -9.23
N GLU A 102 -14.83 24.68 -9.51
CA GLU A 102 -15.50 25.71 -10.30
C GLU A 102 -15.94 26.92 -9.43
N GLN A 103 -15.79 26.83 -8.10
CA GLN A 103 -16.23 27.85 -7.15
C GLN A 103 -15.04 28.74 -6.70
N PRO A 104 -15.30 29.92 -6.09
CA PRO A 104 -14.25 30.74 -5.51
C PRO A 104 -13.41 29.94 -4.50
N ARG A 105 -12.09 29.92 -4.70
CA ARG A 105 -11.16 29.17 -3.86
C ARG A 105 -11.17 29.70 -2.42
N THR A 106 -11.37 28.79 -1.46
CA THR A 106 -11.22 29.03 -0.02
C THR A 106 -9.97 28.32 0.51
N ASP A 107 -9.49 28.73 1.70
CA ASP A 107 -8.33 28.08 2.34
C ASP A 107 -8.61 26.60 2.66
N GLU A 108 -9.81 26.29 3.18
CA GLU A 108 -10.28 24.92 3.43
C GLU A 108 -10.31 24.08 2.15
N PHE A 109 -10.75 24.65 1.02
CA PHE A 109 -10.68 23.97 -0.28
C PHE A 109 -9.25 23.69 -0.71
N GLY A 110 -8.34 24.65 -0.48
CA GLY A 110 -6.90 24.45 -0.74
C GLY A 110 -6.31 23.30 0.06
N LEU A 111 -6.69 23.14 1.33
CA LEU A 111 -6.25 22.02 2.18
C LEU A 111 -6.83 20.67 1.71
N LEU A 112 -8.09 20.66 1.23
CA LEU A 112 -8.70 19.46 0.66
C LEU A 112 -8.07 19.08 -0.68
N GLU A 113 -7.79 20.06 -1.54
CA GLU A 113 -7.09 19.87 -2.81
C GLU A 113 -5.70 19.25 -2.57
N GLU A 114 -4.92 19.82 -1.65
CA GLU A 114 -3.61 19.28 -1.30
C GLU A 114 -3.71 17.84 -0.77
N TYR A 115 -4.68 17.55 0.11
CA TYR A 115 -4.92 16.19 0.62
C TYR A 115 -5.26 15.22 -0.52
N LEU A 116 -6.15 15.60 -1.44
CA LEU A 116 -6.49 14.80 -2.62
C LEU A 116 -5.27 14.53 -3.51
N PHE A 117 -4.43 15.54 -3.74
CA PHE A 117 -3.26 15.41 -4.59
C PHE A 117 -2.21 14.48 -3.96
N CYS A 118 -2.05 14.54 -2.63
CA CYS A 118 -1.22 13.61 -1.86
C CYS A 118 -1.73 12.16 -1.96
N ILE A 119 -3.04 11.93 -1.83
CA ILE A 119 -3.57 10.55 -1.92
C ILE A 119 -3.55 9.99 -3.34
N TRP A 120 -3.68 10.85 -4.36
CA TRP A 120 -3.41 10.48 -5.74
C TRP A 120 -1.95 10.08 -5.94
N PHE A 121 -1.02 10.83 -5.34
CA PHE A 121 0.41 10.58 -5.52
C PHE A 121 0.87 9.32 -4.81
N ALA A 122 0.35 9.05 -3.63
CA ALA A 122 0.78 7.91 -2.83
C ALA A 122 -0.07 6.65 -3.05
N ASN A 123 -1.01 6.67 -4.01
CA ASN A 123 -2.01 5.63 -4.20
C ASN A 123 -2.73 5.25 -2.88
N GLY A 124 -3.00 6.24 -2.02
CA GLY A 124 -3.61 6.00 -0.71
C GLY A 124 -3.41 7.11 0.33
N ILE A 125 -3.99 6.91 1.51
CA ILE A 125 -3.98 7.88 2.63
C ILE A 125 -2.66 7.93 3.43
N HIS A 126 -1.61 7.27 2.96
CA HIS A 126 -0.32 7.19 3.61
C HIS A 126 0.76 7.74 2.70
N HIS A 127 1.77 8.38 3.27
CA HIS A 127 2.90 8.92 2.53
C HIS A 127 3.68 7.80 1.82
N HIS A 128 3.87 7.95 0.50
CA HIS A 128 4.51 6.96 -0.37
C HIS A 128 5.88 6.47 0.13
N TYR A 129 6.72 7.38 0.63
CA TYR A 129 8.05 7.06 1.17
C TYR A 129 8.03 6.65 2.65
N SER A 130 7.62 7.55 3.56
CA SER A 130 7.69 7.28 5.00
C SER A 130 6.65 6.28 5.53
N GLY A 131 5.59 6.00 4.76
CA GLY A 131 4.46 5.17 5.18
C GLY A 131 3.53 5.82 6.19
N SER A 132 3.83 7.01 6.72
CA SER A 132 3.01 7.69 7.73
C SER A 132 1.66 8.14 7.16
N LYS A 133 0.58 8.06 7.95
CA LYS A 133 -0.74 8.53 7.52
C LYS A 133 -0.79 10.04 7.31
N PHE A 134 -1.45 10.48 6.24
CA PHE A 134 -1.82 11.88 6.04
C PHE A 134 -3.00 12.24 6.95
N ILE A 135 -2.86 13.31 7.73
CA ILE A 135 -3.96 13.88 8.54
C ILE A 135 -4.62 15.01 7.76
N ALA A 136 -5.94 14.94 7.60
CA ALA A 136 -6.70 16.00 6.94
C ALA A 136 -6.62 17.29 7.77
N ARG A 137 -6.29 18.40 7.09
CA ARG A 137 -6.13 19.72 7.71
C ARG A 137 -7.34 20.63 7.55
N PHE A 138 -8.25 20.30 6.64
CA PHE A 138 -9.57 20.93 6.54
C PHE A 138 -10.49 20.41 7.66
N SER A 139 -11.37 21.26 8.17
CA SER A 139 -12.22 20.95 9.33
C SER A 139 -13.30 19.90 9.02
N ALA A 140 -13.71 19.15 10.05
CA ALA A 140 -14.80 18.18 9.92
C ALA A 140 -16.14 18.84 9.55
N ASP A 141 -16.40 20.07 10.01
CA ASP A 141 -17.60 20.82 9.64
C ASP A 141 -17.60 21.24 8.17
N TYR A 142 -16.43 21.61 7.65
CA TYR A 142 -16.23 21.85 6.23
C TYR A 142 -16.48 20.59 5.41
N LEU A 143 -15.90 19.45 5.81
CA LEU A 143 -16.13 18.14 5.16
C LEU A 143 -17.63 17.79 5.11
N ARG A 144 -18.34 17.90 6.24
CA ARG A 144 -19.78 17.63 6.31
C ARG A 144 -20.58 18.53 5.38
N THR A 145 -20.19 19.81 5.28
CA THR A 145 -20.84 20.77 4.38
C THR A 145 -20.60 20.40 2.92
N ALA A 146 -19.34 20.14 2.54
CA ALA A 146 -18.98 19.72 1.19
C ALA A 146 -19.67 18.39 0.76
N LEU A 147 -19.81 17.44 1.68
CA LEU A 147 -20.56 16.20 1.42
C LEU A 147 -22.04 16.47 1.14
N ARG A 148 -22.68 17.39 1.90
CA ARG A 148 -24.07 17.81 1.64
C ARG A 148 -24.20 18.53 0.30
N ASP A 149 -23.29 19.44 -0.02
CA ASP A 149 -23.33 20.24 -1.24
C ASP A 149 -23.18 19.38 -2.51
N THR A 150 -22.47 18.26 -2.39
CA THR A 150 -22.35 17.26 -3.47
C THR A 150 -23.50 16.25 -3.53
N ALA A 151 -24.53 16.36 -2.69
CA ALA A 151 -25.59 15.37 -2.50
C ALA A 151 -25.03 13.96 -2.23
N THR A 152 -23.98 13.89 -1.40
CA THR A 152 -23.38 12.62 -0.97
C THR A 152 -23.99 12.18 0.35
N GLU A 153 -24.92 11.23 0.29
CA GLU A 153 -25.55 10.67 1.49
C GLU A 153 -24.70 9.54 2.08
N LEU A 154 -24.12 9.78 3.25
CA LEU A 154 -23.46 8.78 4.08
C LEU A 154 -24.35 8.41 5.26
N GLU A 155 -24.39 7.13 5.61
CA GLU A 155 -24.98 6.69 6.87
C GLU A 155 -24.16 7.26 8.04
N PRO A 156 -24.77 7.49 9.23
CA PRO A 156 -24.06 8.06 10.38
C PRO A 156 -22.74 7.33 10.72
N GLU A 157 -22.71 6.01 10.67
CA GLU A 157 -21.52 5.20 10.97
C GLU A 157 -20.47 5.29 9.86
N GLU A 158 -20.88 5.51 8.61
CA GLU A 158 -19.95 5.81 7.52
C GLU A 158 -19.30 7.17 7.74
N LEU A 159 -20.07 8.19 8.14
CA LEU A 159 -19.50 9.51 8.44
C LEU A 159 -18.52 9.45 9.63
N THR A 160 -18.90 8.76 10.71
CA THR A 160 -17.99 8.56 11.87
C THR A 160 -16.72 7.81 11.46
N LEU A 161 -16.84 6.77 10.63
CA LEU A 161 -15.70 6.03 10.13
C LEU A 161 -14.80 6.89 9.22
N LEU A 162 -15.39 7.70 8.35
CA LEU A 162 -14.66 8.61 7.47
C LEU A 162 -13.87 9.63 8.28
N GLU A 163 -14.50 10.27 9.27
CA GLU A 163 -13.84 11.23 10.15
C GLU A 163 -12.70 10.58 10.92
N ARG A 164 -12.88 9.34 11.41
CA ARG A 164 -11.80 8.58 12.04
C ARG A 164 -10.64 8.33 11.08
N VAL A 165 -10.92 7.89 9.84
CA VAL A 165 -9.89 7.66 8.82
C VAL A 165 -9.07 8.93 8.57
N LEU A 166 -9.74 10.07 8.42
CA LEU A 166 -9.12 11.35 8.04
C LEU A 166 -8.40 12.06 9.19
N TYR A 167 -8.89 11.95 10.43
CA TYR A 167 -8.47 12.82 11.55
C TYR A 167 -7.84 12.10 12.75
N ASP A 168 -8.14 10.81 12.98
CA ASP A 168 -7.63 10.07 14.15
C ASP A 168 -6.20 9.57 13.88
N ALA A 169 -5.17 10.24 14.39
CA ALA A 169 -3.77 9.90 14.12
C ALA A 169 -3.36 8.49 14.56
N ASP A 170 -4.06 7.90 15.53
CA ASP A 170 -3.76 6.55 16.05
C ASP A 170 -4.47 5.45 15.25
N PHE A 171 -5.40 5.80 14.37
CA PHE A 171 -6.07 4.86 13.49
C PHE A 171 -5.33 4.73 12.15
N LEU A 172 -4.79 3.54 11.88
CA LEU A 172 -3.98 3.24 10.68
C LEU A 172 -2.75 4.17 10.55
N PRO A 173 -1.93 4.33 11.61
CA PRO A 173 -0.89 5.36 11.64
C PRO A 173 0.20 5.17 10.57
N LYS A 174 0.40 3.92 10.12
CA LYS A 174 1.44 3.54 9.16
C LYS A 174 0.90 2.57 8.11
N ARG A 175 1.29 2.75 6.85
CA ARG A 175 0.98 1.83 5.75
C ARG A 175 1.57 0.45 6.03
N THR A 176 2.88 0.43 6.27
CA THR A 176 3.68 -0.77 6.52
C THR A 176 4.60 -0.51 7.70
N GLU A 177 4.49 -1.33 8.74
CA GLU A 177 5.40 -1.33 9.89
C GLU A 177 6.55 -2.32 9.67
N GLN A 178 7.76 -1.91 10.06
CA GLN A 178 9.00 -2.66 9.88
C GLN A 178 9.93 -2.59 11.11
N SER A 179 9.53 -1.92 12.20
CA SER A 179 10.41 -1.75 13.37
C SER A 179 10.70 -3.03 14.16
N GLY A 180 9.83 -4.05 14.05
CA GLY A 180 9.95 -5.32 14.78
C GLY A 180 9.45 -5.28 16.23
N ASP A 181 9.04 -4.12 16.75
CA ASP A 181 8.63 -3.96 18.16
C ASP A 181 7.21 -4.45 18.46
N LYS A 182 6.43 -4.73 17.41
CA LYS A 182 5.02 -5.12 17.45
C LYS A 182 4.77 -6.19 16.37
N ASP A 183 3.62 -6.85 16.44
CA ASP A 183 3.14 -7.66 15.33
C ASP A 183 3.01 -6.77 14.07
N LEU A 184 3.83 -7.06 13.06
CA LEU A 184 4.00 -6.19 11.90
C LEU A 184 2.71 -6.14 11.05
N ILE A 185 1.97 -7.25 10.98
CA ILE A 185 0.70 -7.31 10.26
C ILE A 185 -0.35 -6.45 10.97
N ALA A 186 -0.52 -6.63 12.28
CA ALA A 186 -1.50 -5.88 13.05
C ALA A 186 -1.19 -4.37 13.13
N ALA A 187 0.09 -4.00 13.05
CA ALA A 187 0.54 -2.60 13.06
C ALA A 187 0.48 -1.91 11.68
N SER A 188 0.26 -2.67 10.60
CA SER A 188 0.23 -2.17 9.23
C SER A 188 -1.19 -1.96 8.72
N ALA A 189 -1.38 -0.93 7.88
CA ALA A 189 -2.66 -0.60 7.26
C ALA A 189 -2.89 -1.25 5.88
N VAL A 190 -1.87 -1.90 5.31
CA VAL A 190 -1.98 -2.67 4.06
C VAL A 190 -3.07 -3.72 4.12
N ASN A 191 -3.65 -4.01 2.97
CA ASN A 191 -4.82 -4.87 2.81
C ASN A 191 -4.45 -6.26 2.25
N PHE A 192 -3.24 -6.72 2.50
CA PHE A 192 -2.79 -8.07 2.15
C PHE A 192 -3.26 -9.14 3.14
N TYR A 193 -3.70 -8.73 4.33
CA TYR A 193 -4.22 -9.59 5.38
C TYR A 193 -5.56 -9.04 5.85
N THR A 194 -6.59 -9.88 5.98
CA THR A 194 -7.85 -9.42 6.62
C THR A 194 -7.65 -9.20 8.12
N PRO A 195 -8.39 -8.28 8.76
CA PRO A 195 -8.20 -7.97 10.18
C PRO A 195 -8.25 -9.20 11.09
N GLY A 196 -7.37 -9.21 12.09
CA GLY A 196 -7.29 -10.28 13.09
C GLY A 196 -6.40 -11.47 12.72
N ILE A 197 -5.71 -11.42 11.58
CA ILE A 197 -4.59 -12.31 11.28
C ILE A 197 -3.34 -11.76 11.96
N THR A 198 -2.61 -12.63 12.65
CA THR A 198 -1.33 -12.30 13.28
C THR A 198 -0.15 -12.64 12.38
N GLN A 199 0.99 -12.00 12.61
CA GLN A 199 2.25 -12.29 11.92
C GLN A 199 2.61 -13.79 12.03
N ALA A 200 2.55 -14.36 13.23
CA ALA A 200 2.92 -15.75 13.47
C ALA A 200 2.01 -16.74 12.70
N GLU A 201 0.72 -16.43 12.60
CA GLU A 201 -0.23 -17.24 11.83
C GLU A 201 0.07 -17.21 10.32
N ALA A 202 0.37 -16.02 9.77
CA ALA A 202 0.71 -15.87 8.36
C ALA A 202 2.03 -16.58 8.02
N GLU A 203 3.09 -16.35 8.79
CA GLU A 203 4.39 -17.01 8.60
C GLU A 203 4.27 -18.55 8.72
N SER A 204 3.47 -19.04 9.66
CA SER A 204 3.22 -20.48 9.80
C SER A 204 2.47 -21.03 8.58
N TYR A 205 1.46 -20.31 8.08
CA TYR A 205 0.67 -20.73 6.95
C TYR A 205 1.53 -20.93 5.69
N TYR A 206 2.33 -19.92 5.32
CA TYR A 206 3.18 -20.00 4.13
C TYR A 206 4.33 -20.98 4.26
N ARG A 207 4.90 -21.12 5.46
CA ARG A 207 5.90 -22.16 5.74
C ARG A 207 5.33 -23.56 5.52
N THR A 208 4.12 -23.83 5.97
CA THR A 208 3.46 -25.12 5.75
C THR A 208 3.20 -25.37 4.25
N LEU A 209 2.82 -24.36 3.47
CA LEU A 209 2.69 -24.50 2.02
C LEU A 209 4.02 -24.87 1.36
N GLN A 210 5.10 -24.21 1.77
CA GLN A 210 6.45 -24.49 1.27
C GLN A 210 6.93 -25.90 1.64
N GLU A 211 6.71 -26.33 2.89
CA GLU A 211 7.07 -27.67 3.37
C GLU A 211 6.27 -28.78 2.70
N ALA A 212 5.03 -28.49 2.31
CA ALA A 212 4.13 -29.43 1.63
C ALA A 212 4.44 -29.60 0.13
N LEU A 213 5.38 -28.83 -0.44
CA LEU A 213 5.77 -28.99 -1.84
C LEU A 213 6.33 -30.39 -2.13
N PRO A 214 5.94 -31.01 -3.27
CA PRO A 214 6.59 -32.24 -3.75
C PRO A 214 8.10 -32.05 -3.90
N GLU A 215 8.88 -33.10 -3.65
CA GLU A 215 10.36 -33.01 -3.65
C GLU A 215 10.92 -32.41 -4.96
N GLY A 216 10.32 -32.74 -6.11
CA GLY A 216 10.73 -32.22 -7.41
C GLY A 216 10.39 -30.74 -7.67
N GLU A 217 9.58 -30.10 -6.83
CA GLU A 217 9.24 -28.66 -6.92
C GLU A 217 9.99 -27.81 -5.88
N LYS A 218 10.70 -28.43 -4.93
CA LYS A 218 11.44 -27.68 -3.90
C LYS A 218 12.63 -26.90 -4.44
N GLU A 219 13.20 -27.33 -5.56
CA GLU A 219 14.30 -26.63 -6.25
C GLU A 219 13.83 -25.43 -7.06
N CYS A 220 12.55 -25.40 -7.44
CA CYS A 220 11.91 -24.35 -8.23
C CYS A 220 10.54 -24.00 -7.65
N PRO A 221 10.51 -23.48 -6.40
CA PRO A 221 9.26 -23.25 -5.69
C PRO A 221 8.50 -22.06 -6.31
N PRO A 222 7.17 -22.14 -6.41
CA PRO A 222 6.34 -20.98 -6.73
C PRO A 222 6.43 -19.92 -5.63
N SER A 223 6.27 -18.64 -6.00
CA SER A 223 6.24 -17.53 -5.04
C SER A 223 4.92 -17.46 -4.26
N PHE A 224 4.70 -18.39 -3.31
CA PHE A 224 3.48 -18.42 -2.50
C PHE A 224 3.19 -17.07 -1.83
N GLY A 225 1.91 -16.67 -1.82
CA GLY A 225 1.47 -15.36 -1.33
C GLY A 225 1.53 -14.23 -2.36
N LEU A 226 2.34 -14.33 -3.43
CA LEU A 226 2.61 -13.20 -4.32
C LEU A 226 1.33 -12.50 -4.85
N ASN A 227 0.29 -13.26 -5.18
CA ASN A 227 -0.93 -12.77 -5.82
C ASN A 227 -2.19 -12.99 -4.97
N THR A 228 -2.09 -12.90 -3.65
CA THR A 228 -3.20 -13.25 -2.77
C THR A 228 -3.44 -12.21 -1.67
N ARG A 229 -4.60 -12.31 -1.02
CA ARG A 229 -4.84 -11.77 0.32
C ARG A 229 -5.10 -12.94 1.26
N LEU A 230 -4.41 -12.99 2.39
CA LEU A 230 -4.67 -14.04 3.39
C LEU A 230 -5.93 -13.68 4.19
N THR A 231 -6.85 -14.64 4.31
CA THR A 231 -8.10 -14.47 5.06
C THR A 231 -8.44 -15.67 5.94
N ARG A 232 -9.49 -15.53 6.75
CA ARG A 232 -10.01 -16.58 7.64
C ARG A 232 -11.44 -16.97 7.26
N SER A 233 -11.64 -18.26 7.08
CA SER A 233 -12.96 -18.83 6.79
C SER A 233 -13.87 -18.81 8.03
N VAL A 234 -15.16 -19.08 7.83
CA VAL A 234 -16.14 -19.23 8.93
C VAL A 234 -15.82 -20.45 9.83
N SER A 235 -15.09 -21.46 9.33
CA SER A 235 -14.57 -22.58 10.16
C SER A 235 -13.39 -22.16 11.05
N GLY A 236 -12.75 -21.02 10.76
CA GLY A 236 -11.57 -20.52 11.47
C GLY A 236 -10.25 -20.83 10.76
N GLU A 237 -10.29 -21.51 9.62
CA GLU A 237 -9.12 -21.91 8.84
C GLU A 237 -8.62 -20.75 7.96
N LEU A 238 -7.30 -20.61 7.90
CA LEU A 238 -6.65 -19.64 7.01
C LEU A 238 -6.66 -20.16 5.57
N HIS A 239 -6.91 -19.25 4.63
CA HIS A 239 -6.84 -19.52 3.20
C HIS A 239 -6.57 -18.25 2.41
N GLU A 240 -6.09 -18.42 1.18
CA GLU A 240 -5.79 -17.33 0.26
C GLU A 240 -7.01 -16.94 -0.59
N GLU A 241 -7.34 -15.65 -0.61
CA GLU A 241 -8.16 -15.04 -1.65
C GLU A 241 -7.26 -14.64 -2.81
N VAL A 242 -7.27 -15.46 -3.87
CA VAL A 242 -6.38 -15.28 -5.03
C VAL A 242 -6.85 -14.14 -5.93
N CYS A 243 -5.93 -13.27 -6.33
CA CYS A 243 -6.13 -12.17 -7.28
C CYS A 243 -6.21 -12.71 -8.71
N ARG A 244 -7.42 -12.95 -9.21
CA ARG A 244 -7.69 -13.54 -10.53
C ARG A 244 -9.09 -13.21 -11.05
N ALA A 245 -9.36 -13.54 -12.31
CA ALA A 245 -10.70 -13.53 -12.89
C ALA A 245 -11.70 -14.32 -12.01
N GLY A 246 -12.81 -13.67 -11.65
CA GLY A 246 -13.82 -14.22 -10.73
C GLY A 246 -13.35 -14.41 -9.27
N GLY A 247 -12.14 -13.95 -8.92
CA GLY A 247 -11.56 -13.96 -7.58
C GLY A 247 -11.43 -12.55 -6.99
N LEU A 248 -10.42 -12.34 -6.13
CA LEU A 248 -10.11 -11.02 -5.60
C LEU A 248 -9.67 -10.10 -6.75
N TYR A 249 -10.21 -8.88 -6.78
CA TYR A 249 -9.99 -7.88 -7.85
C TYR A 249 -10.41 -8.33 -9.27
N GLY A 250 -11.21 -9.40 -9.39
CA GLY A 250 -11.62 -9.98 -10.67
C GLY A 250 -12.21 -8.96 -11.66
N GLU A 251 -12.99 -7.99 -11.18
CA GLU A 251 -13.58 -6.93 -12.03
C GLU A 251 -12.50 -6.15 -12.80
N ALA A 252 -11.42 -5.71 -12.14
CA ALA A 252 -10.31 -5.03 -12.80
C ALA A 252 -9.48 -5.99 -13.66
N ILE A 253 -9.22 -7.21 -13.16
CA ILE A 253 -8.40 -8.22 -13.84
C ILE A 253 -9.04 -8.67 -15.16
N ASP A 254 -10.35 -8.77 -15.24
CA ASP A 254 -11.06 -9.12 -16.49
C ASP A 254 -10.81 -8.06 -17.59
N HIS A 255 -10.73 -6.78 -17.20
CA HIS A 255 -10.37 -5.69 -18.11
C HIS A 255 -8.89 -5.75 -18.52
N ILE A 256 -7.98 -6.12 -17.60
CA ILE A 256 -6.56 -6.36 -17.92
C ILE A 256 -6.44 -7.50 -18.93
N ILE A 257 -7.08 -8.65 -18.68
CA ILE A 257 -7.09 -9.82 -19.58
C ILE A 257 -7.57 -9.43 -20.98
N THR A 258 -8.59 -8.59 -21.09
CA THR A 258 -9.12 -8.12 -22.37
C THR A 258 -8.06 -7.32 -23.14
N ALA A 259 -7.41 -6.35 -22.50
CA ALA A 259 -6.36 -5.55 -23.15
C ALA A 259 -5.13 -6.39 -23.53
N LEU A 260 -4.74 -7.35 -22.69
CA LEU A 260 -3.68 -8.31 -23.02
C LEU A 260 -4.05 -9.20 -24.21
N ALA A 261 -5.33 -9.57 -24.38
CA ALA A 261 -5.77 -10.33 -25.55
C ALA A 261 -5.71 -9.47 -26.82
N ASP A 262 -6.12 -8.21 -26.75
CA ASP A 262 -6.08 -7.27 -27.88
C ASP A 262 -4.63 -7.00 -28.36
N SER A 263 -3.65 -7.04 -27.46
CA SER A 263 -2.24 -6.81 -27.78
C SER A 263 -1.57 -7.98 -28.54
N MET A 264 -2.06 -9.22 -28.38
CA MET A 264 -1.43 -10.43 -28.94
C MET A 264 -1.32 -10.45 -30.47
N ALA A 265 -2.26 -9.78 -31.16
CA ALA A 265 -2.25 -9.67 -32.62
C ALA A 265 -1.08 -8.82 -33.14
N TYR A 266 -0.57 -7.92 -32.30
CA TYR A 266 0.49 -6.97 -32.63
C TYR A 266 1.83 -7.35 -31.99
N ALA A 267 1.92 -8.53 -31.36
CA ALA A 267 3.17 -9.04 -30.80
C ALA A 267 4.26 -9.14 -31.89
N GLU A 268 5.46 -8.66 -31.57
CA GLU A 268 6.59 -8.55 -32.50
C GLU A 268 7.16 -9.91 -32.90
N ASN A 269 7.00 -10.92 -32.04
CA ASN A 269 7.38 -12.30 -32.32
C ASN A 269 6.49 -13.30 -31.55
N GLU A 270 6.58 -14.58 -31.90
CA GLU A 270 5.77 -15.65 -31.29
C GLU A 270 6.09 -15.86 -29.81
N GLN A 271 7.32 -15.58 -29.38
CA GLN A 271 7.72 -15.70 -27.98
C GLN A 271 7.04 -14.63 -27.12
N GLN A 272 6.97 -13.38 -27.59
CA GLN A 272 6.23 -12.30 -26.94
C GLN A 272 4.73 -12.62 -26.89
N ARG A 273 4.16 -13.15 -27.98
CA ARG A 273 2.77 -13.61 -28.01
C ARG A 273 2.51 -14.71 -26.98
N THR A 274 3.44 -15.65 -26.84
CA THR A 274 3.35 -16.73 -25.85
C THR A 274 3.45 -16.19 -24.42
N ALA A 275 4.37 -15.26 -24.14
CA ALA A 275 4.46 -14.62 -22.83
C ALA A 275 3.17 -13.86 -22.47
N LEU A 276 2.59 -13.10 -23.41
CA LEU A 276 1.28 -12.43 -23.23
C LEU A 276 0.16 -13.44 -22.91
N ARG A 277 0.13 -14.58 -23.60
CA ARG A 277 -0.84 -15.63 -23.36
C ARG A 277 -0.67 -16.27 -21.98
N LEU A 278 0.56 -16.59 -21.57
CA LEU A 278 0.86 -17.13 -20.24
C LEU A 278 0.45 -16.15 -19.13
N LEU A 279 0.72 -14.86 -19.31
CA LEU A 279 0.29 -13.83 -18.36
C LEU A 279 -1.24 -13.73 -18.29
N SER A 280 -1.92 -13.78 -19.44
CA SER A 280 -3.38 -13.81 -19.52
C SER A 280 -3.97 -15.04 -18.81
N ASP A 281 -3.37 -16.22 -19.00
CA ASP A 281 -3.79 -17.47 -18.35
C ASP A 281 -3.50 -17.46 -16.85
N TYR A 282 -2.41 -16.85 -16.42
CA TYR A 282 -2.13 -16.58 -15.01
C TYR A 282 -3.23 -15.71 -14.40
N TYR A 283 -3.62 -14.60 -15.04
CA TYR A 283 -4.71 -13.77 -14.53
C TYR A 283 -6.07 -14.48 -14.50
N ARG A 284 -6.33 -15.42 -15.41
CA ARG A 284 -7.57 -16.23 -15.39
C ARG A 284 -7.59 -17.23 -14.23
N THR A 285 -6.47 -17.88 -13.97
CA THR A 285 -6.40 -19.04 -13.05
C THR A 285 -5.87 -18.69 -11.67
N GLY A 286 -5.03 -17.66 -11.55
CA GLY A 286 -4.26 -17.30 -10.38
C GLY A 286 -3.09 -18.24 -10.06
N ASP A 287 -2.74 -19.18 -10.95
CA ASP A 287 -1.68 -20.18 -10.70
C ASP A 287 -0.29 -19.59 -10.87
N LEU A 288 0.47 -19.52 -9.77
CA LEU A 288 1.85 -19.02 -9.74
C LEU A 288 2.79 -19.81 -10.66
N ARG A 289 2.52 -21.08 -10.97
CA ARG A 289 3.33 -21.84 -11.94
C ARG A 289 3.15 -21.34 -13.38
N LEU A 290 2.01 -20.71 -13.72
CA LEU A 290 1.86 -20.00 -14.99
C LEU A 290 2.65 -18.69 -14.98
N TYR A 291 2.71 -18.01 -13.82
CA TYR A 291 3.52 -16.82 -13.65
C TYR A 291 5.02 -17.11 -13.80
N ASP A 292 5.52 -18.18 -13.19
CA ASP A 292 6.92 -18.62 -13.35
C ASP A 292 7.25 -18.92 -14.82
N ARG A 293 6.34 -19.62 -15.53
CA ARG A 293 6.50 -19.88 -16.97
C ARG A 293 6.48 -18.60 -17.80
N PHE A 294 5.58 -17.66 -17.47
CA PHE A 294 5.58 -16.33 -18.08
C PHE A 294 6.94 -15.64 -17.88
N CYS A 295 7.46 -15.63 -16.66
CA CYS A 295 8.75 -15.03 -16.33
C CYS A 295 9.91 -15.67 -17.12
N ILE A 296 9.93 -17.00 -17.24
CA ILE A 296 10.94 -17.74 -18.03
C ILE A 296 10.89 -17.33 -19.51
N ASP A 297 9.70 -17.35 -20.11
CA ASP A 297 9.53 -17.01 -21.53
C ASP A 297 9.82 -15.53 -21.79
N TRP A 298 9.43 -14.67 -20.85
CA TRP A 298 9.71 -13.23 -20.87
C TRP A 298 11.20 -12.94 -20.80
N VAL A 299 11.94 -13.53 -19.85
CA VAL A 299 13.42 -13.39 -19.76
C VAL A 299 14.11 -13.94 -21.01
N GLY A 300 13.61 -15.06 -21.54
CA GLY A 300 14.17 -15.68 -22.74
C GLY A 300 14.03 -14.80 -24.00
N ASN A 301 13.10 -13.86 -24.02
CA ASN A 301 12.85 -12.99 -25.17
C ASN A 301 13.73 -11.73 -25.14
N LYS A 302 14.76 -11.71 -26.00
CA LYS A 302 15.75 -10.62 -26.09
C LYS A 302 15.63 -9.76 -27.36
N GLU A 303 14.73 -10.12 -28.26
CA GLU A 303 14.68 -9.56 -29.61
C GLU A 303 13.64 -8.44 -29.76
N THR A 304 12.70 -8.32 -28.83
CA THR A 304 11.61 -7.33 -28.87
C THR A 304 12.09 -5.90 -28.70
N ARG A 305 11.43 -4.96 -29.38
CA ARG A 305 11.62 -3.53 -29.17
C ARG A 305 10.66 -3.01 -28.10
N ILE A 306 9.46 -3.57 -27.98
CA ILE A 306 8.46 -3.22 -26.97
C ILE A 306 8.48 -4.29 -25.89
N ASP A 307 8.50 -3.87 -24.63
CA ASP A 307 8.45 -4.78 -23.50
C ASP A 307 7.62 -4.17 -22.36
N TYR A 308 7.24 -5.00 -21.39
CA TYR A 308 6.27 -4.63 -20.38
C TYR A 308 6.45 -5.39 -19.06
N ILE A 309 6.01 -4.73 -17.99
CA ILE A 309 5.72 -5.30 -16.68
C ILE A 309 4.21 -5.11 -16.46
N ASN A 310 3.50 -6.16 -16.07
CA ASN A 310 2.08 -6.10 -15.73
C ASN A 310 1.77 -7.28 -14.80
N GLY A 311 1.74 -7.04 -13.48
CA GLY A 311 1.80 -8.13 -12.52
C GLY A 311 1.77 -7.70 -11.07
N PHE A 312 1.68 -8.70 -10.19
CA PHE A 312 2.04 -8.56 -8.78
C PHE A 312 3.53 -8.86 -8.70
N THR A 313 4.36 -7.85 -8.43
CA THR A 313 5.81 -7.95 -8.66
C THR A 313 6.62 -7.78 -7.38
N GLU A 314 6.58 -6.57 -6.80
CA GLU A 314 7.43 -6.20 -5.67
C GLU A 314 6.72 -6.38 -4.34
N VAL A 315 7.43 -6.91 -3.34
CA VAL A 315 6.87 -7.25 -2.02
C VAL A 315 7.16 -6.22 -0.94
N TYR A 316 7.66 -5.02 -1.32
CA TYR A 316 8.11 -4.01 -0.37
C TYR A 316 7.01 -3.47 0.54
N ALA A 317 5.76 -3.43 0.06
CA ALA A 317 4.63 -2.94 0.83
C ALA A 317 4.15 -3.95 1.88
N ASP A 318 4.44 -5.25 1.71
CA ASP A 318 4.06 -6.27 2.67
C ASP A 318 4.98 -6.24 3.90
N PRO A 319 4.45 -6.09 5.13
CA PRO A 319 5.26 -6.11 6.35
C PRO A 319 6.14 -7.36 6.53
N ILE A 320 5.78 -8.49 5.94
CA ILE A 320 6.60 -9.73 6.00
C ILE A 320 7.14 -10.17 4.64
N GLY A 321 6.99 -9.36 3.59
CA GLY A 321 7.66 -9.54 2.29
C GLY A 321 7.23 -10.74 1.46
N LEU A 322 5.94 -11.08 1.43
CA LEU A 322 5.38 -12.21 0.64
C LEU A 322 4.46 -11.74 -0.49
N HIS A 323 3.57 -10.80 -0.20
CA HIS A 323 2.54 -10.34 -1.12
C HIS A 323 3.05 -9.24 -2.05
N GLY A 324 2.82 -9.41 -3.35
CA GLY A 324 3.23 -8.45 -4.37
C GLY A 324 2.25 -7.29 -4.52
N SER A 325 2.76 -6.06 -4.51
CA SER A 325 2.06 -4.90 -5.04
C SER A 325 1.82 -5.05 -6.53
N TRP A 326 0.64 -4.65 -7.01
CA TRP A 326 0.33 -4.62 -8.44
C TRP A 326 1.03 -3.41 -9.10
N GLU A 327 1.76 -3.65 -10.18
CA GLU A 327 2.40 -2.61 -10.97
C GLU A 327 2.29 -2.88 -12.47
N GLY A 328 2.44 -1.80 -13.25
CA GLY A 328 2.43 -1.84 -14.69
C GLY A 328 3.40 -0.83 -15.28
N LEU A 329 4.16 -1.25 -16.28
CA LEU A 329 5.12 -0.39 -16.97
C LEU A 329 5.26 -0.87 -18.41
N VAL A 330 5.13 0.04 -19.36
CA VAL A 330 5.32 -0.25 -20.79
C VAL A 330 6.47 0.59 -21.28
N HIS A 331 7.44 -0.06 -21.93
CA HIS A 331 8.63 0.61 -22.39
C HIS A 331 9.07 0.12 -23.76
N MET A 332 9.84 0.95 -24.44
CA MET A 332 10.49 0.63 -25.70
C MET A 332 12.01 0.66 -25.51
N ARG A 333 12.71 -0.31 -26.09
CA ARG A 333 14.16 -0.33 -26.14
C ARG A 333 14.68 0.87 -26.91
N ASP A 334 15.67 1.54 -26.34
CA ASP A 334 16.39 2.63 -26.99
C ASP A 334 17.49 2.03 -27.88
N GLU A 335 17.33 2.11 -29.20
CA GLU A 335 18.29 1.52 -30.14
C GLU A 335 19.66 2.22 -30.13
N GLU A 336 19.68 3.53 -29.87
CA GLU A 336 20.94 4.31 -29.85
C GLU A 336 21.72 4.04 -28.57
N ALA A 337 21.04 4.03 -27.42
CA ALA A 337 21.66 3.64 -26.17
C ALA A 337 22.05 2.15 -26.18
N SER A 338 21.27 1.29 -26.85
CA SER A 338 21.63 -0.12 -27.08
C SER A 338 22.88 -0.27 -27.95
N GLU A 339 23.07 0.59 -28.96
CA GLU A 339 24.29 0.61 -29.76
C GLU A 339 25.51 1.00 -28.91
N ARG A 340 25.35 2.01 -28.06
CA ARG A 340 26.39 2.44 -27.10
C ARG A 340 26.77 1.33 -26.13
N THR A 341 25.80 0.68 -25.50
CA THR A 341 26.05 -0.45 -24.59
C THR A 341 26.62 -1.67 -25.31
N ARG A 342 26.24 -1.91 -26.57
CA ARG A 342 26.84 -2.94 -27.43
C ARG A 342 28.33 -2.67 -27.67
N ILE A 343 28.69 -1.46 -28.08
CA ILE A 343 30.09 -1.06 -28.31
C ILE A 343 30.91 -1.28 -27.03
N ILE A 344 30.39 -0.86 -25.87
CA ILE A 344 31.02 -1.07 -24.56
C ILE A 344 31.21 -2.57 -24.27
N SER A 345 30.16 -3.37 -24.45
CA SER A 345 30.15 -4.81 -24.16
C SER A 345 31.09 -5.61 -25.06
N GLU A 346 31.17 -5.28 -26.35
CA GLU A 346 32.09 -5.92 -27.31
C GLU A 346 33.56 -5.68 -26.96
N HIS A 347 33.84 -4.56 -26.28
CA HIS A 347 35.19 -4.20 -25.83
C HIS A 347 35.47 -4.62 -24.37
N ALA A 348 34.62 -5.42 -23.73
CA ALA A 348 34.79 -5.88 -22.35
C ALA A 348 36.19 -6.46 -22.07
N GLY A 349 36.72 -7.26 -23.00
CA GLY A 349 38.07 -7.83 -22.88
C GLY A 349 39.17 -6.78 -22.84
N TRP A 350 39.01 -5.67 -23.57
CA TRP A 350 39.95 -4.55 -23.52
C TRP A 350 39.88 -3.85 -22.16
N PHE A 351 38.67 -3.55 -21.67
CA PHE A 351 38.48 -2.89 -20.38
C PHE A 351 39.02 -3.74 -19.22
N GLU A 352 38.74 -5.05 -19.19
CA GLU A 352 39.29 -5.94 -18.17
C GLU A 352 40.83 -5.98 -18.20
N ALA A 353 41.42 -6.08 -19.40
CA ALA A 353 42.87 -6.14 -19.56
C ALA A 353 43.59 -4.84 -19.15
N HIS A 354 42.93 -3.69 -19.28
CA HIS A 354 43.46 -2.37 -18.95
C HIS A 354 42.96 -1.84 -17.59
N SER A 355 42.22 -2.65 -16.84
CA SER A 355 41.77 -2.31 -15.49
C SER A 355 42.97 -2.13 -14.54
N PRO A 356 42.94 -1.14 -13.62
CA PRO A 356 44.04 -0.88 -12.69
C PRO A 356 44.15 -1.93 -11.57
N ILE A 357 43.21 -2.89 -11.51
CA ILE A 357 43.18 -3.96 -10.51
C ILE A 357 44.35 -4.94 -10.71
N ASP A 358 44.75 -5.62 -9.64
CA ASP A 358 45.77 -6.69 -9.68
C ASP A 358 45.38 -7.76 -10.71
N SER A 359 46.35 -8.16 -11.54
CA SER A 359 46.21 -9.21 -12.56
C SER A 359 45.61 -10.52 -12.04
N ARG A 360 45.81 -10.88 -10.76
CA ARG A 360 45.24 -12.09 -10.13
C ARG A 360 43.71 -12.05 -10.10
N PHE A 361 43.14 -10.86 -10.03
CA PHE A 361 41.70 -10.64 -9.92
C PHE A 361 41.05 -10.37 -11.28
N ARG A 362 41.80 -10.36 -12.39
CA ARG A 362 41.24 -10.17 -13.74
C ARG A 362 40.70 -11.47 -14.30
N LYS A 363 39.57 -11.41 -15.01
CA LYS A 363 39.04 -12.53 -15.79
C LYS A 363 39.90 -12.77 -17.04
N GLN A 364 40.14 -14.03 -17.36
CA GLN A 364 40.82 -14.40 -18.62
C GLN A 364 39.93 -14.19 -19.84
N GLU A 365 38.63 -14.47 -19.71
CA GLU A 365 37.60 -14.19 -20.72
C GLU A 365 36.52 -13.30 -20.11
N ALA A 366 36.74 -11.99 -20.13
CA ALA A 366 35.68 -11.05 -19.78
C ALA A 366 34.64 -10.99 -20.89
N ARG A 367 33.36 -11.12 -20.52
CA ARG A 367 32.22 -10.93 -21.41
C ARG A 367 31.40 -9.78 -20.86
N GLY A 368 31.12 -8.78 -21.69
CA GLY A 368 30.22 -7.70 -21.33
C GLY A 368 28.79 -8.24 -21.22
N VAL A 369 28.04 -7.69 -20.28
CA VAL A 369 26.60 -7.92 -20.19
C VAL A 369 25.92 -6.77 -20.91
N SER A 370 25.03 -7.04 -21.85
CA SER A 370 24.25 -5.99 -22.48
C SER A 370 23.15 -5.54 -21.51
N ALA A 371 23.34 -4.40 -20.85
CA ALA A 371 22.25 -3.72 -20.14
C ALA A 371 21.28 -3.14 -21.18
N THR A 372 19.97 -3.22 -20.90
CA THR A 372 18.95 -2.71 -21.84
C THR A 372 18.50 -1.34 -21.39
N VAL A 373 18.83 -0.31 -22.17
CA VAL A 373 18.34 1.05 -21.94
C VAL A 373 17.00 1.22 -22.62
N VAL A 374 16.03 1.82 -21.91
CA VAL A 374 14.64 1.86 -22.34
C VAL A 374 14.02 3.25 -22.13
N ASN A 375 13.04 3.57 -22.97
CA ASN A 375 12.18 4.73 -22.82
C ASN A 375 10.79 4.25 -22.40
N VAL A 376 10.32 4.69 -21.24
CA VAL A 376 8.98 4.36 -20.76
C VAL A 376 7.93 5.15 -21.53
N VAL A 377 6.83 4.49 -21.86
CA VAL A 377 5.65 5.06 -22.53
C VAL A 377 4.49 5.25 -21.55
N THR A 378 4.32 4.33 -20.61
CA THR A 378 3.25 4.39 -19.61
C THR A 378 3.67 3.70 -18.33
N ILE A 379 3.29 4.29 -17.20
CA ILE A 379 3.55 3.77 -15.85
C ILE A 379 2.22 3.65 -15.10
N ALA A 380 2.04 2.61 -14.30
CA ALA A 380 0.83 2.34 -13.55
C ALA A 380 1.12 1.57 -12.25
N GLY A 381 0.13 1.54 -11.35
CA GLY A 381 0.23 0.78 -10.10
C GLY A 381 1.28 1.34 -9.15
N ASP A 382 2.04 0.47 -8.49
CA ASP A 382 3.05 0.88 -7.50
C ASP A 382 4.24 1.66 -8.10
N SER A 383 4.41 1.63 -9.43
CA SER A 383 5.41 2.44 -10.13
C SER A 383 4.90 3.85 -10.50
N TYR A 384 3.60 4.17 -10.34
CA TYR A 384 3.04 5.48 -10.72
C TYR A 384 2.40 6.20 -9.54
N PRO A 385 2.58 7.53 -9.40
CA PRO A 385 3.40 8.43 -10.22
C PRO A 385 4.89 8.47 -9.81
N ALA A 386 5.24 7.92 -8.65
CA ALA A 386 6.62 7.78 -8.21
C ALA A 386 7.23 6.49 -8.78
N THR A 387 8.13 6.62 -9.76
CA THR A 387 8.67 5.49 -10.53
C THR A 387 10.13 5.21 -10.18
N PRO A 388 10.58 3.95 -10.27
CA PRO A 388 12.00 3.64 -10.30
C PRO A 388 12.66 4.22 -11.56
N ILE A 389 13.99 4.31 -11.52
CA ILE A 389 14.85 4.67 -12.67
C ILE A 389 15.54 3.45 -13.29
N GLY A 390 15.46 2.29 -12.63
CA GLY A 390 15.98 1.02 -13.11
C GLY A 390 15.25 -0.14 -12.45
N ILE A 391 15.15 -1.27 -13.15
CA ILE A 391 14.37 -2.45 -12.74
C ILE A 391 15.16 -3.71 -13.08
N ASN A 392 15.13 -4.71 -12.19
CA ASN A 392 15.79 -6.00 -12.42
C ASN A 392 14.85 -7.16 -12.06
N LEU A 393 14.33 -7.84 -13.07
CA LEU A 393 13.26 -8.85 -12.91
C LEU A 393 13.57 -10.14 -13.70
N PRO A 394 12.94 -11.28 -13.35
CA PRO A 394 11.96 -11.49 -12.27
C PRO A 394 12.60 -11.60 -10.89
N ASN A 395 11.78 -11.59 -9.84
CA ASN A 395 12.22 -11.68 -8.44
C ASN A 395 12.56 -13.11 -7.98
N ALA A 396 12.04 -14.16 -8.62
CA ALA A 396 12.30 -15.54 -8.21
C ALA A 396 13.77 -15.95 -8.44
N ASP A 397 14.51 -16.18 -7.35
CA ASP A 397 15.95 -16.47 -7.38
C ASP A 397 16.33 -17.66 -8.27
N TRP A 398 15.53 -18.73 -8.24
CA TRP A 398 15.80 -19.93 -9.06
C TRP A 398 15.65 -19.63 -10.55
N ILE A 399 14.68 -18.79 -10.94
CA ILE A 399 14.53 -18.36 -12.35
C ILE A 399 15.74 -17.53 -12.75
N ARG A 400 16.16 -16.60 -11.90
CA ARG A 400 17.37 -15.78 -12.15
C ARG A 400 18.61 -16.65 -12.32
N ALA A 401 18.78 -17.66 -11.48
CA ALA A 401 19.91 -18.57 -11.52
C ALA A 401 19.92 -19.48 -12.76
N CYS A 402 18.75 -20.00 -13.17
CA CYS A 402 18.63 -20.99 -14.25
C CYS A 402 18.42 -20.36 -15.64
N HIS A 403 17.69 -19.25 -15.71
CA HIS A 403 17.23 -18.65 -16.96
C HIS A 403 17.73 -17.21 -17.18
N GLY A 404 18.24 -16.56 -16.13
CA GLY A 404 18.75 -15.19 -16.16
C GLY A 404 17.70 -14.16 -15.69
N SER A 405 18.04 -12.88 -15.83
CA SER A 405 17.16 -11.76 -15.54
C SER A 405 17.27 -10.68 -16.62
N LYS A 406 16.32 -9.74 -16.62
CA LYS A 406 16.36 -8.51 -17.41
C LYS A 406 16.60 -7.34 -16.47
N SER A 407 17.75 -6.69 -16.62
CA SER A 407 18.06 -5.41 -16.00
C SER A 407 17.83 -4.29 -17.01
N VAL A 408 16.96 -3.34 -16.67
CA VAL A 408 16.60 -2.21 -17.53
C VAL A 408 16.88 -0.89 -16.83
N THR A 409 17.45 0.06 -17.57
CA THR A 409 17.64 1.45 -17.13
C THR A 409 16.67 2.34 -17.89
N ILE A 410 15.93 3.18 -17.16
CA ILE A 410 14.86 4.02 -17.71
C ILE A 410 15.41 5.42 -18.00
N ASP A 411 15.75 5.65 -19.25
CA ASP A 411 16.50 6.81 -19.71
C ASP A 411 15.65 8.08 -19.65
N ASN A 412 14.47 8.07 -20.27
CA ASN A 412 13.64 9.26 -20.39
C ASN A 412 13.06 9.79 -19.07
N ILE A 413 12.97 8.95 -18.03
CA ILE A 413 12.65 9.38 -16.67
C ILE A 413 13.86 10.05 -16.02
N THR A 414 15.05 9.46 -16.18
CA THR A 414 16.32 10.04 -15.72
C THR A 414 16.58 11.40 -16.38
N ASP A 415 16.32 11.50 -17.68
CA ASP A 415 16.37 12.74 -18.44
C ASP A 415 15.38 13.76 -17.91
N ALA A 416 14.12 13.37 -17.64
CA ALA A 416 13.13 14.28 -17.06
C ALA A 416 13.57 14.80 -15.68
N TYR A 417 14.22 13.97 -14.85
CA TYR A 417 14.83 14.42 -13.60
C TYR A 417 15.95 15.44 -13.82
N ASN A 418 16.85 15.15 -14.76
CA ASN A 418 17.98 16.02 -15.12
C ASN A 418 17.48 17.37 -15.65
N HIS A 419 16.52 17.37 -16.58
CA HIS A 419 15.87 18.56 -17.10
C HIS A 419 15.16 19.37 -16.01
N ALA A 420 14.41 18.71 -15.12
CA ALA A 420 13.75 19.38 -14.01
C ALA A 420 14.74 20.00 -13.01
N ALA A 421 15.97 19.51 -12.93
CA ALA A 421 17.01 20.11 -12.09
C ALA A 421 17.65 21.35 -12.75
N ARG A 422 17.62 21.47 -14.08
CA ARG A 422 18.14 22.64 -14.80
C ARG A 422 17.29 23.87 -14.52
N GLY A 423 17.94 25.01 -14.31
CA GLY A 423 17.26 26.28 -14.06
C GLY A 423 16.60 26.41 -12.68
N THR A 424 16.72 25.41 -11.80
CA THR A 424 16.25 25.49 -10.40
C THR A 424 17.14 26.35 -9.51
N GLY A 425 18.29 26.81 -10.02
CA GLY A 425 19.34 27.43 -9.21
C GLY A 425 20.23 26.42 -8.48
N LEU A 426 19.96 25.10 -8.56
CA LEU A 426 20.78 24.09 -7.88
C LEU A 426 22.25 24.14 -8.31
N TYR A 427 22.52 24.17 -9.61
CA TYR A 427 23.90 24.26 -10.09
C TYR A 427 24.49 25.65 -9.82
N GLU A 428 23.71 26.73 -9.92
CA GLU A 428 24.14 28.08 -9.53
C GLU A 428 24.59 28.15 -8.07
N GLU A 429 23.87 27.47 -7.19
CA GLU A 429 24.08 27.49 -5.74
C GLU A 429 25.26 26.62 -5.28
N PHE A 430 25.45 25.45 -5.92
CA PHE A 430 26.47 24.47 -5.51
C PHE A 430 27.69 24.40 -6.45
N VAL A 431 27.64 25.04 -7.62
CA VAL A 431 28.71 25.09 -8.63
C VAL A 431 28.98 26.56 -9.00
N PRO A 432 29.74 27.31 -8.16
CA PRO A 432 29.96 28.73 -8.40
C PRO A 432 30.72 29.01 -9.70
N ASP A 433 31.61 28.10 -10.11
CA ASP A 433 32.35 28.21 -11.36
C ASP A 433 31.41 28.12 -12.59
N ALA A 434 31.29 29.25 -13.29
CA ALA A 434 30.49 29.37 -14.50
C ALA A 434 31.05 28.56 -15.69
N ALA A 435 32.37 28.34 -15.77
CA ALA A 435 32.95 27.51 -16.82
C ALA A 435 32.59 26.04 -16.60
N MET A 436 32.73 25.55 -15.37
CA MET A 436 32.29 24.20 -14.99
C MET A 436 30.79 24.00 -15.24
N ARG A 437 29.94 24.97 -14.87
CA ARG A 437 28.50 24.88 -15.17
C ARG A 437 28.19 24.73 -16.66
N ARG A 438 28.85 25.48 -17.53
CA ARG A 438 28.68 25.34 -18.99
C ARG A 438 29.13 23.97 -19.49
N LEU A 439 30.22 23.45 -18.94
CA LEU A 439 30.69 22.10 -19.27
C LEU A 439 29.70 21.02 -18.82
N MET A 440 29.12 21.17 -17.63
CA MET A 440 28.04 20.30 -17.14
C MET A 440 26.80 20.40 -18.01
N GLU A 441 26.36 21.60 -18.39
CA GLU A 441 25.21 21.81 -19.27
C GLU A 441 25.42 21.16 -20.65
N ALA A 442 26.65 21.16 -21.16
CA ALA A 442 26.99 20.58 -22.45
C ALA A 442 27.14 19.04 -22.42
N HIS A 443 27.62 18.45 -21.32
CA HIS A 443 28.07 17.05 -21.32
C HIS A 443 27.50 16.15 -20.23
N ALA A 444 26.92 16.69 -19.15
CA ALA A 444 26.54 15.88 -17.98
C ALA A 444 25.61 14.71 -18.34
N ASP A 445 24.55 14.95 -19.11
CA ASP A 445 23.57 13.91 -19.46
C ASP A 445 24.22 12.72 -20.18
N LEU A 446 25.02 13.00 -21.22
CA LEU A 446 25.73 11.96 -21.98
C LEU A 446 26.72 11.21 -21.09
N THR A 447 27.50 11.95 -20.29
CA THR A 447 28.53 11.35 -19.44
C THR A 447 27.93 10.55 -18.27
N ASP A 448 26.77 10.95 -17.76
CA ASP A 448 26.03 10.20 -16.74
C ASP A 448 25.46 8.92 -17.33
N SER A 449 24.88 8.99 -18.53
CA SER A 449 24.40 7.81 -19.26
C SER A 449 25.53 6.83 -19.51
N LEU A 450 26.69 7.31 -19.99
CA LEU A 450 27.89 6.48 -20.20
C LEU A 450 28.48 5.91 -18.92
N HIS A 451 28.46 6.68 -17.83
CA HIS A 451 28.85 6.18 -16.52
C HIS A 451 27.97 5.01 -16.11
N THR A 452 26.64 5.15 -16.22
CA THR A 452 25.69 4.07 -15.94
C THR A 452 25.89 2.88 -16.88
N ASP A 453 26.11 3.11 -18.17
CA ASP A 453 26.36 2.04 -19.14
C ASP A 453 27.63 1.24 -18.77
N LEU A 454 28.71 1.91 -18.39
CA LEU A 454 29.94 1.28 -17.93
C LEU A 454 29.73 0.51 -16.61
N HIS A 455 28.99 1.10 -15.66
CA HIS A 455 28.65 0.49 -14.38
C HIS A 455 27.89 -0.83 -14.57
N GLU A 456 26.80 -0.79 -15.34
CA GLU A 456 25.90 -1.93 -15.53
C GLU A 456 26.50 -3.00 -16.45
N CYS A 457 27.08 -2.59 -17.60
CA CYS A 457 27.52 -3.56 -18.60
C CYS A 457 28.82 -4.26 -18.21
N LEU A 458 29.73 -3.54 -17.53
CA LEU A 458 31.09 -3.99 -17.27
C LEU A 458 31.49 -3.89 -15.79
N GLY A 459 31.02 -2.89 -15.05
CA GLY A 459 31.34 -2.66 -13.65
C GLY A 459 31.06 -3.91 -12.82
N HIS A 460 29.79 -4.32 -12.71
CA HIS A 460 29.41 -5.56 -12.00
C HIS A 460 30.04 -6.83 -12.61
N GLY A 461 30.21 -6.86 -13.94
CA GLY A 461 30.74 -8.01 -14.67
C GLY A 461 32.26 -8.19 -14.60
N SER A 462 33.02 -7.19 -14.17
CA SER A 462 34.48 -7.19 -14.16
C SER A 462 35.06 -7.84 -12.90
N GLY A 463 36.28 -8.35 -13.00
CA GLY A 463 37.01 -8.94 -11.87
C GLY A 463 36.47 -10.30 -11.38
N GLN A 464 37.32 -11.06 -10.68
CA GLN A 464 36.99 -12.39 -10.17
C GLN A 464 37.42 -12.58 -8.71
N LEU A 465 36.70 -13.43 -7.99
CA LEU A 465 37.09 -13.86 -6.64
C LEU A 465 38.26 -14.85 -6.71
N LEU A 466 39.08 -14.90 -5.66
CA LEU A 466 40.05 -15.97 -5.51
C LEU A 466 39.35 -17.31 -5.22
N PRO A 467 39.92 -18.44 -5.66
CA PRO A 467 39.38 -19.76 -5.34
C PRO A 467 39.20 -19.95 -3.83
N GLY A 468 37.99 -20.36 -3.41
CA GLY A 468 37.65 -20.63 -2.01
C GLY A 468 37.10 -19.44 -1.23
N VAL A 469 36.99 -18.26 -1.83
CA VAL A 469 36.32 -17.09 -1.23
C VAL A 469 34.82 -17.18 -1.49
N ALA A 470 34.01 -17.09 -0.43
CA ALA A 470 32.55 -17.08 -0.53
C ALA A 470 32.05 -15.75 -1.12
N GLY A 471 31.03 -15.79 -1.97
CA GLY A 471 30.47 -14.59 -2.61
C GLY A 471 29.85 -13.58 -1.63
N ASP A 472 29.43 -14.06 -0.45
CA ASP A 472 28.82 -13.31 0.64
C ASP A 472 29.81 -12.98 1.77
N ALA A 473 31.12 -13.17 1.56
CA ALA A 473 32.15 -13.00 2.59
C ALA A 473 32.15 -11.61 3.27
N LEU A 474 31.64 -10.59 2.57
CA LEU A 474 31.59 -9.20 3.05
C LEU A 474 30.33 -8.85 3.87
N ARG A 475 29.37 -9.78 3.99
CA ARG A 475 28.17 -9.67 4.85
C ARG A 475 27.41 -8.36 4.64
N GLU A 476 27.15 -7.59 5.71
CA GLU A 476 26.39 -6.34 5.68
C GLU A 476 27.02 -5.23 4.81
N HIS A 477 28.30 -5.38 4.41
CA HIS A 477 29.00 -4.44 3.57
C HIS A 477 29.05 -4.87 2.10
N ALA A 478 28.54 -6.06 1.77
CA ALA A 478 28.66 -6.64 0.42
C ALA A 478 28.06 -5.73 -0.66
N SER A 479 26.82 -5.26 -0.48
CA SER A 479 26.16 -4.39 -1.46
C SER A 479 26.89 -3.05 -1.62
N THR A 480 27.23 -2.37 -0.52
CA THR A 480 27.95 -1.09 -0.58
C THR A 480 29.30 -1.23 -1.27
N ILE A 481 30.05 -2.30 -1.00
CA ILE A 481 31.35 -2.55 -1.64
C ILE A 481 31.20 -2.91 -3.11
N GLU A 482 30.19 -3.70 -3.48
CA GLU A 482 29.94 -4.05 -4.87
C GLU A 482 29.58 -2.83 -5.71
N GLU A 483 28.69 -1.98 -5.19
CA GLU A 483 28.33 -0.70 -5.79
C GLU A 483 29.53 0.24 -5.92
N THR A 484 30.33 0.34 -4.86
CA THR A 484 31.56 1.15 -4.85
C THR A 484 32.50 0.70 -5.97
N ARG A 485 32.63 -0.61 -6.17
CA ARG A 485 33.51 -1.20 -7.19
C ARG A 485 33.03 -0.88 -8.60
N ALA A 486 31.72 -1.03 -8.87
CA ALA A 486 31.14 -0.78 -10.18
C ALA A 486 31.20 0.71 -10.56
N ASP A 487 30.90 1.62 -9.62
CA ASP A 487 31.02 3.07 -9.84
C ASP A 487 32.47 3.49 -10.07
N LEU A 488 33.43 2.95 -9.30
CA LEU A 488 34.85 3.23 -9.53
C LEU A 488 35.35 2.75 -10.90
N PHE A 489 34.88 1.59 -11.35
CA PHE A 489 35.18 1.08 -12.69
C PHE A 489 34.68 2.05 -13.77
N ALA A 490 33.42 2.48 -13.66
CA ALA A 490 32.80 3.41 -14.58
C ALA A 490 33.52 4.76 -14.60
N LEU A 491 33.76 5.37 -13.43
CA LEU A 491 34.49 6.63 -13.31
C LEU A 491 35.89 6.54 -13.94
N TYR A 492 36.64 5.47 -13.65
CA TYR A 492 37.99 5.31 -14.17
C TYR A 492 38.05 5.26 -15.71
N PHE A 493 37.15 4.50 -16.33
CA PHE A 493 37.13 4.31 -17.78
C PHE A 493 36.42 5.41 -18.54
N LEU A 494 35.46 6.11 -17.94
CA LEU A 494 34.81 7.28 -18.55
C LEU A 494 35.83 8.35 -18.97
N ALA A 495 36.90 8.49 -18.17
CA ALA A 495 38.00 9.42 -18.43
C ALA A 495 39.12 8.86 -19.35
N ASP A 496 38.94 7.65 -19.91
CA ASP A 496 39.95 7.02 -20.76
C ASP A 496 39.85 7.51 -22.22
N SER A 497 40.99 7.64 -22.91
CA SER A 497 41.01 8.02 -24.32
C SER A 497 40.32 6.99 -25.22
N LYS A 498 40.15 5.74 -24.75
CA LYS A 498 39.36 4.73 -25.42
C LYS A 498 37.90 5.16 -25.65
N MET A 499 37.31 5.96 -24.76
CA MET A 499 35.95 6.46 -24.94
C MET A 499 35.83 7.39 -26.16
N LEU A 500 36.88 8.16 -26.48
CA LEU A 500 36.97 8.97 -27.69
C LEU A 500 37.23 8.11 -28.93
N GLU A 501 38.11 7.11 -28.82
CA GLU A 501 38.42 6.18 -29.92
C GLU A 501 37.18 5.41 -30.38
N LEU A 502 36.36 4.97 -29.42
CA LEU A 502 35.08 4.29 -29.65
C LEU A 502 33.95 5.24 -30.06
N GLN A 503 34.23 6.56 -30.18
CA GLN A 503 33.26 7.60 -30.50
C GLN A 503 32.08 7.69 -29.53
N LEU A 504 32.29 7.21 -28.30
CA LEU A 504 31.32 7.32 -27.20
C LEU A 504 31.36 8.72 -26.59
N LEU A 505 32.53 9.36 -26.61
CA LEU A 505 32.71 10.78 -26.34
C LEU A 505 33.27 11.50 -27.57
N SER A 506 32.89 12.77 -27.73
CA SER A 506 33.42 13.65 -28.78
C SER A 506 34.36 14.73 -28.25
N ASP A 507 34.32 15.01 -26.95
CA ASP A 507 35.13 16.03 -26.29
C ASP A 507 36.02 15.37 -25.21
N PRO A 508 37.35 15.53 -25.24
CA PRO A 508 38.26 14.95 -24.25
C PRO A 508 38.02 15.47 -22.82
N ASP A 509 37.37 16.61 -22.65
CA ASP A 509 37.07 17.21 -21.35
C ASP A 509 35.66 16.84 -20.83
N ALA A 510 34.85 16.13 -21.63
CA ALA A 510 33.48 15.78 -21.25
C ALA A 510 33.39 15.07 -19.89
N TYR A 511 34.27 14.09 -19.63
CA TYR A 511 34.25 13.30 -18.38
C TYR A 511 34.38 14.17 -17.11
N LYS A 512 34.94 15.38 -17.21
CA LYS A 512 35.08 16.31 -16.08
C LYS A 512 33.71 16.75 -15.55
N ALA A 513 32.70 16.84 -16.42
CA ALA A 513 31.32 17.12 -16.03
C ALA A 513 30.78 16.07 -15.06
N ASN A 514 30.90 14.78 -15.41
CA ASN A 514 30.48 13.68 -14.56
C ASN A 514 31.32 13.61 -13.27
N TYR A 515 32.65 13.75 -13.35
CA TYR A 515 33.50 13.76 -12.14
C TYR A 515 33.07 14.83 -11.15
N TYR A 516 32.87 16.07 -11.61
CA TYR A 516 32.43 17.15 -10.75
C TYR A 516 31.04 16.87 -10.15
N LYS A 517 30.07 16.45 -10.98
CA LYS A 517 28.71 16.11 -10.54
C LYS A 517 28.72 14.97 -9.51
N TYR A 518 29.49 13.91 -9.75
CA TYR A 518 29.61 12.74 -8.89
C TYR A 518 30.22 13.10 -7.53
N MET A 519 31.34 13.82 -7.53
CA MET A 519 32.01 14.26 -6.30
C MET A 519 31.14 15.23 -5.51
N LEU A 520 30.48 16.18 -6.17
CA LEU A 520 29.55 17.11 -5.52
C LEU A 520 28.37 16.38 -4.88
N ASN A 521 27.82 15.37 -5.57
CA ASN A 521 26.73 14.54 -5.04
C ASN A 521 27.20 13.76 -3.81
N GLY A 522 28.30 13.02 -3.93
CA GLY A 522 28.86 12.19 -2.87
C GLY A 522 29.23 12.98 -1.60
N LEU A 523 29.80 14.18 -1.78
CA LEU A 523 30.27 15.02 -0.67
C LEU A 523 29.16 15.85 -0.03
N MET A 524 28.20 16.36 -0.81
CA MET A 524 27.30 17.42 -0.37
C MET A 524 25.84 17.19 -0.76
N THR A 525 25.50 17.23 -2.06
CA THR A 525 24.10 17.45 -2.46
C THR A 525 23.20 16.25 -2.22
N GLN A 526 23.73 15.03 -2.04
CA GLN A 526 22.91 13.88 -1.65
C GLN A 526 22.35 13.99 -0.22
N LEU A 527 22.98 14.80 0.64
CA LEU A 527 22.59 14.94 2.06
C LEU A 527 21.20 15.56 2.24
N VAL A 528 20.67 16.23 1.21
CA VAL A 528 19.31 16.79 1.22
C VAL A 528 18.22 15.73 1.43
N ARG A 529 18.55 14.45 1.18
CA ARG A 529 17.65 13.30 1.33
C ARG A 529 17.64 12.74 2.76
N ILE A 530 18.46 13.27 3.66
CA ILE A 530 18.69 12.69 5.00
C ILE A 530 18.14 13.66 6.05
N LYS A 531 17.42 13.15 7.05
CA LYS A 531 16.94 14.01 8.13
C LYS A 531 18.08 14.40 9.06
N ARG A 532 17.96 15.57 9.70
CA ARG A 532 18.96 16.04 10.67
C ARG A 532 19.15 15.01 11.79
N GLY A 533 20.40 14.62 12.02
CA GLY A 533 20.78 13.65 13.06
C GLY A 533 20.80 12.19 12.61
N GLU A 534 20.31 11.88 11.42
CA GLU A 534 20.38 10.53 10.84
C GLU A 534 21.72 10.28 10.13
N LYS A 535 21.94 9.04 9.70
CA LYS A 535 23.14 8.56 9.01
C LYS A 535 22.81 8.15 7.57
N ILE A 536 23.82 7.93 6.75
CA ILE A 536 23.61 7.35 5.42
C ILE A 536 23.36 5.83 5.59
N GLU A 537 22.20 5.35 5.16
CA GLU A 537 21.79 3.94 5.30
C GLU A 537 21.79 3.18 3.97
N GLU A 538 21.28 3.80 2.91
CA GLU A 538 21.13 3.21 1.58
C GLU A 538 22.50 2.92 0.92
N ALA A 539 22.64 1.76 0.28
CA ALA A 539 23.90 1.24 -0.22
C ALA A 539 24.52 2.10 -1.35
N HIS A 540 23.73 2.62 -2.29
CA HIS A 540 24.24 3.49 -3.35
C HIS A 540 24.66 4.86 -2.80
N MET A 541 23.90 5.46 -1.88
CA MET A 541 24.30 6.70 -1.19
C MET A 541 25.60 6.50 -0.40
N ARG A 542 25.73 5.36 0.28
CA ARG A 542 26.95 4.96 1.00
C ARG A 542 28.13 4.84 0.05
N ASN A 543 27.97 4.16 -1.09
CA ASN A 543 29.01 4.02 -2.11
C ASN A 543 29.50 5.42 -2.56
N ARG A 544 28.57 6.34 -2.88
CA ARG A 544 28.91 7.65 -3.45
C ARG A 544 29.63 8.50 -2.44
N ALA A 545 29.18 8.46 -1.18
CA ALA A 545 29.86 9.10 -0.07
C ALA A 545 31.26 8.51 0.15
N LEU A 546 31.39 7.17 0.12
CA LEU A 546 32.66 6.46 0.29
C LEU A 546 33.68 6.93 -0.74
N ILE A 547 33.34 6.84 -2.04
CA ILE A 547 34.22 7.21 -3.14
C ILE A 547 34.61 8.68 -3.01
N ALA A 548 33.64 9.59 -2.91
CA ALA A 548 33.92 11.00 -2.96
C ALA A 548 34.74 11.50 -1.75
N ARG A 549 34.48 10.97 -0.56
CA ARG A 549 35.22 11.33 0.66
C ARG A 549 36.60 10.71 0.72
N TYR A 550 36.76 9.46 0.25
CA TYR A 550 38.07 8.85 0.11
C TYR A 550 38.93 9.65 -0.88
N VAL A 551 38.38 9.96 -2.05
CA VAL A 551 39.07 10.75 -3.08
C VAL A 551 39.43 12.13 -2.53
N LEU A 552 38.54 12.80 -1.81
CA LEU A 552 38.83 14.09 -1.17
C LEU A 552 40.00 13.99 -0.19
N GLU A 553 39.97 13.01 0.73
CA GLU A 553 41.01 12.84 1.74
C GLU A 553 42.40 12.60 1.11
N GLN A 554 42.46 11.87 -0.01
CA GLN A 554 43.70 11.63 -0.72
C GLN A 554 44.12 12.79 -1.64
N ALA A 555 43.15 13.49 -2.24
CA ALA A 555 43.40 14.55 -3.21
C ALA A 555 43.79 15.88 -2.56
N GLU A 556 43.26 16.19 -1.37
CA GLU A 556 43.45 17.48 -0.70
C GLU A 556 44.91 17.77 -0.33
N PRO A 557 45.68 16.86 0.30
CA PRO A 557 47.11 17.09 0.58
C PRO A 557 47.96 17.28 -0.68
N ARG A 558 47.47 16.81 -1.84
CA ARG A 558 48.14 16.90 -3.14
C ARG A 558 47.69 18.12 -3.94
N GLY A 559 46.68 18.85 -3.47
CA GLY A 559 46.11 20.02 -4.13
C GLY A 559 45.22 19.72 -5.33
N TYR A 560 44.85 18.45 -5.55
CA TYR A 560 44.07 18.03 -6.74
C TYR A 560 42.59 18.36 -6.62
N MET A 561 42.04 18.27 -5.41
CA MET A 561 40.65 18.55 -5.09
C MET A 561 40.55 19.07 -3.67
N SER A 562 39.67 20.03 -3.41
CA SER A 562 39.45 20.59 -2.08
C SER A 562 37.99 20.91 -1.83
N LEU A 563 37.62 20.92 -0.54
CA LEU A 563 36.30 21.34 -0.08
C LEU A 563 36.47 22.51 0.89
N SER A 564 36.30 23.74 0.41
CA SER A 564 36.62 24.96 1.16
C SER A 564 35.39 25.82 1.43
N ALA A 565 35.36 26.48 2.58
CA ALA A 565 34.34 27.47 2.90
C ALA A 565 34.67 28.82 2.24
N GLU A 566 33.99 29.15 1.15
CA GLU A 566 34.11 30.43 0.44
C GLU A 566 32.88 31.28 0.73
N THR A 567 33.08 32.51 1.22
CA THR A 567 31.97 33.43 1.59
C THR A 567 30.92 32.83 2.53
N GLY A 568 31.32 31.87 3.38
CA GLY A 568 30.43 31.18 4.31
C GLY A 568 29.66 29.98 3.72
N LYS A 569 29.93 29.61 2.47
CA LYS A 569 29.38 28.40 1.81
C LYS A 569 30.50 27.42 1.51
N THR A 570 30.28 26.14 1.76
CA THR A 570 31.20 25.09 1.32
C THR A 570 31.11 24.91 -0.20
N VAL A 571 32.27 24.91 -0.86
CA VAL A 571 32.45 24.80 -2.31
C VAL A 571 33.44 23.69 -2.63
N LEU A 572 33.09 22.86 -3.61
CA LEU A 572 33.99 21.87 -4.20
C LEU A 572 34.84 22.52 -5.29
N SER A 573 36.15 22.27 -5.28
CA SER A 573 37.06 22.67 -6.36
C SER A 573 37.89 21.47 -6.79
N ILE A 574 37.92 21.17 -8.09
CA ILE A 574 38.78 20.14 -8.69
C ILE A 574 39.79 20.82 -9.61
N ASN A 575 41.06 20.81 -9.21
CA ASN A 575 42.16 21.48 -9.93
C ASN A 575 42.92 20.51 -10.84
N ASP A 576 42.96 19.21 -10.51
CA ASP A 576 43.64 18.19 -11.31
C ASP A 576 42.79 16.92 -11.45
N TYR A 577 42.06 16.83 -12.56
CA TYR A 577 41.22 15.68 -12.89
C TYR A 577 42.02 14.40 -13.19
N THR A 578 43.26 14.52 -13.68
CA THR A 578 44.13 13.36 -13.93
C THR A 578 44.63 12.79 -12.60
N GLY A 579 45.02 13.67 -11.67
CA GLY A 579 45.36 13.29 -10.30
C GLY A 579 44.20 12.59 -9.59
N VAL A 580 42.98 13.12 -9.73
CA VAL A 580 41.75 12.48 -9.20
C VAL A 580 41.51 11.10 -9.84
N ARG A 581 41.69 10.96 -11.16
CA ARG A 581 41.57 9.66 -11.84
C ARG A 581 42.55 8.62 -11.30
N ASN A 582 43.78 9.01 -10.97
CA ASN A 582 44.77 8.10 -10.40
C ASN A 582 44.35 7.60 -9.00
N ILE A 583 43.78 8.48 -8.17
CA ILE A 583 43.25 8.08 -6.85
C ILE A 583 42.05 7.13 -7.01
N ILE A 584 41.18 7.38 -7.99
CA ILE A 584 40.07 6.46 -8.33
C ILE A 584 40.60 5.08 -8.72
N ALA A 585 41.68 5.02 -9.52
CA ALA A 585 42.34 3.75 -9.86
C ALA A 585 42.92 3.02 -8.65
N GLU A 586 43.59 3.74 -7.75
CA GLU A 586 44.12 3.18 -6.49
C GLU A 586 42.99 2.60 -5.63
N LEU A 587 41.89 3.32 -5.48
CA LEU A 587 40.73 2.84 -4.72
C LEU A 587 40.05 1.65 -5.41
N LEU A 588 39.91 1.66 -6.74
CA LEU A 588 39.35 0.54 -7.49
C LEU A 588 40.16 -0.74 -7.28
N ALA A 589 41.50 -0.63 -7.31
CA ALA A 589 42.39 -1.76 -7.05
C ALA A 589 42.22 -2.31 -5.62
N GLU A 590 42.10 -1.44 -4.62
CA GLU A 590 41.90 -1.87 -3.23
C GLU A 590 40.52 -2.47 -2.98
N VAL A 591 39.45 -1.85 -3.51
CA VAL A 591 38.08 -2.37 -3.38
C VAL A 591 37.94 -3.73 -4.09
N GLN A 592 38.57 -3.89 -5.26
CA GLN A 592 38.63 -5.19 -5.93
C GLN A 592 39.38 -6.22 -5.10
N ARG A 593 40.53 -5.87 -4.47
CA ARG A 593 41.26 -6.77 -3.57
C ARG A 593 40.37 -7.21 -2.40
N ILE A 594 39.73 -6.27 -1.73
CA ILE A 594 38.82 -6.52 -0.60
C ILE A 594 37.74 -7.53 -1.00
N LYS A 595 37.08 -7.32 -2.14
CA LYS A 595 36.06 -8.24 -2.67
C LYS A 595 36.66 -9.60 -3.00
N SER A 596 37.73 -9.63 -3.78
CA SER A 596 38.31 -10.86 -4.33
C SER A 596 38.97 -11.75 -3.27
N GLU A 597 39.43 -11.18 -2.16
CA GLU A 597 40.02 -11.91 -1.02
C GLU A 597 39.00 -12.17 0.11
N GLY A 598 37.80 -11.58 0.04
CA GLY A 598 36.79 -11.69 1.10
C GLY A 598 37.20 -10.99 2.41
N ASP A 599 37.94 -9.88 2.30
CA ASP A 599 38.53 -9.15 3.44
C ASP A 599 37.47 -8.30 4.15
N TYR A 600 36.62 -8.97 4.93
CA TYR A 600 35.57 -8.33 5.72
C TYR A 600 36.08 -7.21 6.64
N PRO A 601 37.20 -7.37 7.40
CA PRO A 601 37.74 -6.29 8.22
C PRO A 601 38.08 -5.02 7.42
N ALA A 602 38.69 -5.15 6.24
CA ALA A 602 39.00 -4.01 5.40
C ALA A 602 37.74 -3.37 4.80
N ALA A 603 36.78 -4.18 4.33
CA ALA A 603 35.48 -3.69 3.86
C ALA A 603 34.77 -2.86 4.93
N LYS A 604 34.69 -3.40 6.14
CA LYS A 604 34.09 -2.72 7.30
C LYS A 604 34.80 -1.40 7.60
N ALA A 605 36.12 -1.40 7.67
CA ALA A 605 36.89 -0.19 7.94
C ALA A 605 36.67 0.91 6.90
N LEU A 606 36.59 0.54 5.62
CA LEU A 606 36.35 1.47 4.51
C LEU A 606 34.93 2.06 4.58
N VAL A 607 33.91 1.21 4.76
CA VAL A 607 32.50 1.65 4.84
C VAL A 607 32.26 2.50 6.08
N GLU A 608 32.69 2.05 7.27
CA GLU A 608 32.46 2.80 8.51
C GLU A 608 33.15 4.17 8.51
N ARG A 609 34.35 4.27 7.93
CA ARG A 609 35.10 5.53 7.89
C ARG A 609 34.50 6.55 6.94
N TYR A 610 34.12 6.14 5.71
CA TYR A 610 33.78 7.10 4.66
C TYR A 610 32.28 7.12 4.31
N ALA A 611 31.54 6.03 4.52
CA ALA A 611 30.21 5.88 3.93
C ALA A 611 29.04 6.25 4.86
N ILE A 612 29.21 6.20 6.18
CA ILE A 612 28.09 6.22 7.13
C ILE A 612 27.85 7.60 7.76
N HIS A 613 28.90 8.19 8.32
CA HIS A 613 28.79 9.37 9.17
C HIS A 613 28.62 10.65 8.35
N ILE A 614 27.90 11.63 8.89
CA ILE A 614 27.65 12.91 8.23
C ILE A 614 28.15 14.01 9.15
N ASP A 615 28.94 14.95 8.61
CA ASP A 615 29.30 16.15 9.36
C ASP A 615 28.05 17.02 9.61
N ALA A 616 27.78 17.29 10.88
CA ALA A 616 26.54 17.95 11.28
C ALA A 616 26.48 19.42 10.82
N ALA A 617 27.62 20.09 10.66
CA ALA A 617 27.67 21.48 10.22
C ALA A 617 27.42 21.57 8.71
N LEU A 618 28.09 20.74 7.91
CA LEU A 618 27.89 20.62 6.47
C LEU A 618 26.46 20.20 6.14
N HIS A 619 25.92 19.22 6.87
CA HIS A 619 24.54 18.78 6.66
C HIS A 619 23.54 19.91 6.89
N ARG A 620 23.71 20.68 7.98
CA ARG A 620 22.87 21.84 8.25
C ARG A 620 22.98 22.87 7.12
N GLU A 621 24.21 23.19 6.70
CA GLU A 621 24.43 24.15 5.62
C GLU A 621 23.79 23.70 4.30
N VAL A 622 23.98 22.46 3.89
CA VAL A 622 23.39 21.90 2.67
C VAL A 622 21.86 21.96 2.71
N LEU A 623 21.25 21.58 3.85
CA LEU A 623 19.80 21.68 4.02
C LEU A 623 19.29 23.12 3.96
N GLU A 624 19.99 24.06 4.58
CA GLU A 624 19.63 25.49 4.56
C GLU A 624 19.72 26.07 3.14
N ARG A 625 20.81 25.76 2.42
CA ARG A 625 21.02 26.16 1.02
C ARG A 625 19.98 25.55 0.10
N TYR A 626 19.69 24.25 0.25
CA TYR A 626 18.71 23.56 -0.58
C TYR A 626 17.28 24.01 -0.29
N ALA A 627 16.93 24.27 0.98
CA ALA A 627 15.62 24.80 1.35
C ALA A 627 15.35 26.17 0.72
N ALA A 628 16.39 27.01 0.56
CA ALA A 628 16.28 28.31 -0.11
C ALA A 628 16.00 28.20 -1.62
N LEU A 629 16.28 27.06 -2.25
CA LEU A 629 15.95 26.79 -3.64
C LEU A 629 14.48 26.41 -3.84
N GLU A 630 13.76 26.15 -2.75
CA GLU A 630 12.39 25.67 -2.76
C GLU A 630 12.23 24.47 -3.71
N ILE A 631 13.12 23.48 -3.71
CA ILE A 631 12.98 22.26 -4.53
C ILE A 631 12.26 21.19 -3.70
N ALA A 632 11.21 20.57 -4.26
CA ALA A 632 10.51 19.48 -3.58
C ALA A 632 11.43 18.23 -3.49
N PRO A 633 11.49 17.55 -2.34
CA PRO A 633 12.34 16.37 -2.16
C PRO A 633 11.84 15.15 -2.94
N TYR A 634 10.52 15.03 -3.15
CA TYR A 634 9.92 13.91 -3.87
C TYR A 634 9.36 14.36 -5.21
N LYS A 635 9.55 13.51 -6.22
CA LYS A 635 9.11 13.77 -7.58
C LYS A 635 8.32 12.58 -8.10
N GLY A 636 7.33 12.86 -8.92
CA GLY A 636 6.68 11.84 -9.73
C GLY A 636 6.21 12.42 -11.06
N PHE A 637 5.51 11.62 -11.83
CA PHE A 637 5.34 11.87 -13.25
C PHE A 637 3.89 11.79 -13.71
N VAL A 638 3.53 12.66 -14.66
CA VAL A 638 2.29 12.53 -15.46
C VAL A 638 2.61 11.71 -16.70
N ASN A 639 1.81 10.68 -16.98
CA ASN A 639 1.93 9.90 -18.20
C ASN A 639 1.52 10.72 -19.44
N PRO A 640 2.06 10.43 -20.63
CA PRO A 640 1.49 10.94 -21.87
C PRO A 640 0.10 10.36 -22.13
N VAL A 641 -0.65 10.99 -23.03
CA VAL A 641 -1.94 10.52 -23.53
C VAL A 641 -1.75 9.80 -24.86
N LEU A 642 -2.10 8.52 -24.89
CA LEU A 642 -2.12 7.71 -26.12
C LEU A 642 -3.53 7.74 -26.73
N THR A 643 -3.64 8.16 -27.99
CA THR A 643 -4.91 8.27 -28.71
C THR A 643 -4.91 7.37 -29.94
N PRO A 644 -5.79 6.36 -30.01
CA PRO A 644 -5.86 5.49 -31.19
C PRO A 644 -6.45 6.22 -32.39
N ILE A 645 -5.86 6.01 -33.57
CA ILE A 645 -6.33 6.48 -34.86
C ILE A 645 -7.04 5.32 -35.58
N TYR A 646 -8.25 5.59 -36.08
CA TYR A 646 -9.06 4.62 -36.81
C TYR A 646 -9.24 5.03 -38.27
N ASN A 647 -9.27 4.05 -39.16
CA ASN A 647 -9.69 4.26 -40.54
C ASN A 647 -11.22 4.35 -40.68
N THR A 648 -11.71 4.55 -41.90
CA THR A 648 -13.15 4.65 -42.21
C THR A 648 -13.96 3.37 -41.92
N GLU A 649 -13.29 2.23 -41.77
CA GLU A 649 -13.89 0.93 -41.46
C GLU A 649 -13.92 0.66 -39.94
N GLY A 650 -13.38 1.57 -39.12
CA GLY A 650 -13.31 1.43 -37.67
C GLY A 650 -12.16 0.54 -37.19
N VAL A 651 -11.20 0.19 -38.05
CA VAL A 651 -9.99 -0.55 -37.68
C VAL A 651 -8.93 0.43 -37.20
N MET A 652 -8.29 0.13 -36.06
CA MET A 652 -7.19 0.92 -35.55
C MET A 652 -5.99 0.78 -36.50
N THR A 653 -5.48 1.90 -37.00
CA THR A 653 -4.37 1.93 -37.96
C THR A 653 -3.10 2.52 -37.39
N ASP A 654 -3.21 3.34 -36.34
CA ASP A 654 -2.07 3.96 -35.68
C ASP A 654 -2.44 4.48 -34.29
N VAL A 655 -1.48 5.02 -33.56
CA VAL A 655 -1.67 5.66 -32.25
C VAL A 655 -0.83 6.94 -32.17
N GLU A 656 -1.45 8.04 -31.76
CA GLU A 656 -0.77 9.30 -31.46
C GLU A 656 -0.43 9.42 -29.98
N ILE A 657 0.65 10.12 -29.69
CA ILE A 657 1.10 10.43 -28.33
C ILE A 657 1.08 11.95 -28.11
N ALA A 658 0.48 12.40 -27.02
CA ALA A 658 0.38 13.82 -26.67
C ALA A 658 0.72 14.07 -25.19
N TYR A 659 1.23 15.26 -24.89
CA TYR A 659 1.71 15.62 -23.54
C TYR A 659 0.97 16.86 -23.05
N THR A 660 -0.36 16.81 -23.05
CA THR A 660 -1.24 17.97 -22.86
C THR A 660 -2.04 17.96 -21.56
N GLU A 661 -1.98 16.89 -20.77
CA GLU A 661 -2.75 16.77 -19.52
C GLU A 661 -1.96 17.26 -18.31
N GLY A 662 -2.64 18.02 -17.45
CA GLY A 662 -2.17 18.30 -16.10
C GLY A 662 -2.43 17.13 -15.15
N TYR A 663 -1.89 17.23 -13.95
CA TYR A 663 -1.99 16.15 -12.95
C TYR A 663 -3.42 15.87 -12.51
N ALA A 664 -4.21 16.91 -12.22
CA ALA A 664 -5.60 16.76 -11.80
C ALA A 664 -6.48 16.22 -12.93
N GLU A 665 -6.29 16.70 -14.16
CA GLU A 665 -7.00 16.19 -15.34
C GLU A 665 -6.75 14.70 -15.53
N GLN A 666 -5.48 14.27 -15.48
CA GLN A 666 -5.10 12.87 -15.65
C GLN A 666 -5.68 11.98 -14.56
N MET A 667 -5.56 12.37 -13.28
CA MET A 667 -6.04 11.55 -12.17
C MET A 667 -7.57 11.44 -12.15
N LEU A 668 -8.29 12.51 -12.50
CA LEU A 668 -9.75 12.46 -12.64
C LEU A 668 -10.19 11.60 -13.82
N ARG A 669 -9.49 11.68 -14.97
CA ARG A 669 -9.73 10.80 -16.13
C ARG A 669 -9.47 9.35 -15.76
N TYR A 670 -8.39 9.05 -15.04
CA TYR A 670 -8.11 7.70 -14.59
C TYR A 670 -9.18 7.15 -13.63
N GLY A 671 -9.69 8.00 -12.73
CA GLY A 671 -10.81 7.63 -11.86
C GLY A 671 -12.10 7.32 -12.63
N GLU A 672 -12.34 8.01 -13.74
CA GLU A 672 -13.53 7.82 -14.58
C GLU A 672 -13.40 6.63 -15.54
N VAL A 673 -12.25 6.48 -16.19
CA VAL A 673 -12.04 5.49 -17.26
C VAL A 673 -11.56 4.14 -16.72
N TYR A 674 -10.74 4.14 -15.66
CA TYR A 674 -10.11 2.92 -15.11
C TYR A 674 -10.59 2.57 -13.69
N GLY A 675 -11.72 3.14 -13.26
CA GLY A 675 -12.33 2.90 -11.96
C GLY A 675 -13.21 1.64 -11.94
N TYR A 676 -12.60 0.46 -11.86
CA TYR A 676 -13.32 -0.82 -11.97
C TYR A 676 -13.74 -1.45 -10.63
N LEU A 677 -13.10 -1.08 -9.53
CA LEU A 677 -13.36 -1.69 -8.22
C LEU A 677 -14.37 -0.88 -7.41
N SER A 678 -15.07 -1.56 -6.50
CA SER A 678 -16.06 -0.94 -5.62
C SER A 678 -15.48 0.23 -4.81
N THR A 679 -16.15 1.37 -4.91
CA THR A 679 -15.87 2.58 -4.12
C THR A 679 -16.79 2.71 -2.90
N GLU A 680 -17.60 1.67 -2.60
CA GLU A 680 -18.41 1.63 -1.38
C GLU A 680 -17.53 1.65 -0.13
N SER A 681 -18.04 2.21 0.97
CA SER A 681 -17.32 2.18 2.24
C SER A 681 -16.99 0.73 2.65
N PRO A 682 -15.80 0.46 3.23
CA PRO A 682 -15.46 -0.89 3.71
C PRO A 682 -16.48 -1.45 4.69
N LEU A 683 -17.14 -0.59 5.46
CA LEU A 683 -18.26 -0.95 6.33
C LEU A 683 -19.44 -1.55 5.54
N LYS A 684 -19.87 -0.91 4.45
CA LYS A 684 -20.95 -1.44 3.59
C LYS A 684 -20.54 -2.71 2.87
N GLN A 685 -19.29 -2.79 2.40
CA GLN A 685 -18.75 -3.98 1.77
C GLN A 685 -18.80 -5.17 2.74
N GLU A 686 -18.34 -4.97 3.97
CA GLU A 686 -18.35 -5.99 5.01
C GLU A 686 -19.78 -6.38 5.42
N ALA A 687 -20.68 -5.42 5.60
CA ALA A 687 -22.07 -5.71 5.89
C ALA A 687 -22.75 -6.49 4.75
N ARG A 688 -22.41 -6.21 3.49
CA ARG A 688 -22.89 -6.98 2.32
C ARG A 688 -22.33 -8.41 2.34
N ARG A 689 -21.04 -8.59 2.67
CA ARG A 689 -20.41 -9.91 2.82
C ARG A 689 -21.14 -10.73 3.89
N LEU A 690 -21.29 -10.18 5.09
CA LEU A 690 -21.98 -10.84 6.21
C LEU A 690 -23.43 -11.20 5.85
N ARG A 691 -24.18 -10.27 5.23
CA ARG A 691 -25.55 -10.55 4.77
C ARG A 691 -25.61 -11.67 3.73
N THR A 692 -24.63 -11.75 2.83
CA THR A 692 -24.55 -12.81 1.82
C THR A 692 -24.30 -14.16 2.47
N LEU A 693 -23.40 -14.22 3.45
CA LEU A 693 -23.13 -15.44 4.23
C LEU A 693 -24.36 -15.88 5.04
N LEU A 694 -25.07 -14.94 5.68
CA LEU A 694 -26.33 -15.22 6.39
C LEU A 694 -27.41 -15.78 5.45
N ARG A 695 -27.56 -15.21 4.24
CA ARG A 695 -28.52 -15.71 3.24
C ARG A 695 -28.18 -17.12 2.78
N ARG A 696 -26.89 -17.45 2.61
CA ARG A 696 -26.45 -18.80 2.23
C ARG A 696 -26.68 -19.82 3.36
N ALA A 697 -26.67 -19.37 4.61
CA ALA A 697 -26.90 -20.21 5.79
C ALA A 697 -28.38 -20.27 6.23
N MET A 698 -29.31 -19.71 5.45
CA MET A 698 -30.71 -19.58 5.81
C MET A 698 -31.40 -20.94 5.99
N ASP A 699 -32.17 -21.08 7.08
CA ASP A 699 -33.07 -22.20 7.35
C ASP A 699 -34.53 -21.70 7.38
N GLY A 700 -35.25 -21.97 6.30
CA GLY A 700 -36.64 -21.55 6.15
C GLY A 700 -37.59 -22.24 7.14
N VAL A 701 -37.30 -23.47 7.57
CA VAL A 701 -38.13 -24.22 8.51
C VAL A 701 -37.99 -23.63 9.91
N LEU A 702 -36.76 -23.35 10.33
CA LEU A 702 -36.52 -22.70 11.62
C LEU A 702 -37.10 -21.28 11.64
N SER A 703 -36.94 -20.52 10.55
CA SER A 703 -37.52 -19.18 10.41
C SER A 703 -39.04 -19.18 10.55
N ALA A 704 -39.73 -20.14 9.92
CA ALA A 704 -41.18 -20.29 10.03
C ALA A 704 -41.62 -20.66 11.47
N SER A 705 -40.96 -21.65 12.07
CA SER A 705 -41.23 -22.08 13.46
C SER A 705 -41.05 -20.94 14.48
N MET A 706 -40.04 -20.08 14.29
CA MET A 706 -39.84 -18.90 15.12
C MET A 706 -41.00 -17.89 15.01
N ARG A 707 -41.50 -17.64 13.79
CA ARG A 707 -42.65 -16.75 13.58
C ARG A 707 -43.92 -17.31 14.22
N GLU A 708 -44.18 -18.61 14.09
CA GLU A 708 -45.33 -19.27 14.72
C GLU A 708 -45.32 -19.15 16.26
N LYS A 709 -44.13 -19.08 16.87
CA LYS A 709 -43.93 -18.91 18.31
C LYS A 709 -43.91 -17.44 18.76
N GLY A 710 -44.26 -16.50 17.89
CA GLY A 710 -44.42 -15.08 18.24
C GLY A 710 -43.11 -14.26 18.22
N LEU A 711 -42.03 -14.75 17.59
CA LEU A 711 -40.84 -13.93 17.35
C LEU A 711 -41.04 -13.06 16.11
N GLU A 712 -41.47 -11.83 16.31
CA GLU A 712 -41.69 -10.86 15.24
C GLU A 712 -40.42 -10.03 14.96
N TYR A 713 -39.88 -10.20 13.75
CA TYR A 713 -38.83 -9.36 13.15
C TYR A 713 -39.25 -9.04 11.70
N GLY A 714 -38.71 -7.96 11.12
CA GLY A 714 -38.92 -7.69 9.70
C GLY A 714 -38.45 -8.86 8.81
N ILE A 715 -37.17 -9.22 8.95
CA ILE A 715 -36.56 -10.39 8.28
C ILE A 715 -35.93 -11.32 9.33
N ASN A 716 -36.10 -12.63 9.13
CA ASN A 716 -35.48 -13.70 9.93
C ASN A 716 -35.00 -14.80 8.99
N PHE A 717 -33.70 -15.11 9.01
CA PHE A 717 -33.10 -16.16 8.19
C PHE A 717 -33.08 -17.53 8.88
N GLY A 718 -33.47 -17.64 10.15
CA GLY A 718 -33.44 -18.91 10.88
C GLY A 718 -32.01 -19.42 11.10
N VAL A 719 -31.02 -18.53 11.18
CA VAL A 719 -29.62 -18.94 11.39
C VAL A 719 -29.40 -19.24 12.87
N THR A 720 -28.71 -20.35 13.17
CA THR A 720 -28.44 -20.79 14.54
C THR A 720 -27.42 -19.88 15.23
N ARG A 721 -27.48 -19.81 16.57
CA ARG A 721 -26.53 -19.03 17.38
C ARG A 721 -25.08 -19.47 17.16
N GLU A 722 -24.84 -20.77 17.01
CA GLU A 722 -23.50 -21.32 16.78
C GLU A 722 -22.91 -20.83 15.45
N HIS A 723 -23.72 -20.78 14.40
CA HIS A 723 -23.31 -20.24 13.10
C HIS A 723 -23.02 -18.73 13.20
N LEU A 724 -23.85 -17.96 13.91
CA LEU A 724 -23.60 -16.54 14.15
C LEU A 724 -22.30 -16.29 14.92
N LEU A 725 -21.97 -17.12 15.91
CA LEU A 725 -20.70 -17.03 16.64
C LEU A 725 -19.49 -17.30 15.74
N ARG A 726 -19.58 -18.28 14.84
CA ARG A 726 -18.52 -18.53 13.85
C ARG A 726 -18.37 -17.35 12.90
N LEU A 727 -19.47 -16.84 12.38
CA LEU A 727 -19.48 -15.68 11.48
C LEU A 727 -18.88 -14.44 12.16
N ALA A 728 -19.23 -14.19 13.43
CA ALA A 728 -18.70 -13.08 14.24
C ALA A 728 -17.18 -13.09 14.35
N ARG A 729 -16.54 -14.28 14.40
CA ARG A 729 -15.07 -14.41 14.46
C ARG A 729 -14.36 -14.00 13.18
N THR A 730 -15.08 -13.95 12.06
CA THR A 730 -14.54 -13.54 10.75
C THR A 730 -14.89 -12.10 10.39
N ALA A 731 -15.67 -11.42 11.24
CA ALA A 731 -16.17 -10.09 10.98
C ALA A 731 -15.23 -9.03 11.56
N ASP A 732 -15.23 -7.85 10.94
CA ASP A 732 -14.57 -6.68 11.50
C ASP A 732 -15.27 -6.23 12.79
N ALA A 733 -14.70 -6.58 13.94
CA ALA A 733 -15.23 -6.19 15.25
C ALA A 733 -15.02 -4.69 15.49
N THR A 734 -15.95 -3.87 14.99
CA THR A 734 -15.95 -2.41 15.12
C THR A 734 -17.33 -1.93 15.59
N ALA A 735 -17.34 -0.83 16.37
CA ALA A 735 -18.59 -0.23 16.83
C ALA A 735 -19.47 0.23 15.65
N GLN A 736 -18.84 0.82 14.62
CA GLN A 736 -19.53 1.32 13.42
C GLN A 736 -20.24 0.21 12.65
N LEU A 737 -19.59 -0.94 12.42
CA LEU A 737 -20.26 -2.07 11.75
C LEU A 737 -21.38 -2.65 12.61
N ALA A 738 -21.16 -2.79 13.92
CA ALA A 738 -22.17 -3.30 14.84
C ALA A 738 -23.43 -2.40 14.84
N ASP A 739 -23.26 -1.09 14.95
CA ASP A 739 -24.36 -0.12 14.93
C ASP A 739 -25.11 -0.15 13.59
N TYR A 740 -24.36 -0.19 12.48
CA TYR A 740 -24.95 -0.34 11.15
C TYR A 740 -25.81 -1.61 11.02
N LEU A 741 -25.31 -2.76 11.50
CA LEU A 741 -26.05 -4.03 11.47
C LEU A 741 -27.26 -4.03 12.42
N TRP A 742 -27.14 -3.37 13.58
CA TRP A 742 -28.21 -3.25 14.57
C TRP A 742 -29.40 -2.44 14.05
N ARG A 743 -29.15 -1.37 13.28
CA ARG A 743 -30.21 -0.56 12.67
C ARG A 743 -30.97 -1.28 11.56
N ARG A 744 -30.48 -2.43 11.07
CA ARG A 744 -31.22 -3.23 10.09
C ARG A 744 -32.32 -4.04 10.78
N ASN A 745 -33.52 -4.05 10.22
CA ASN A 745 -34.64 -4.83 10.73
C ASN A 745 -34.52 -6.33 10.33
N VAL A 746 -33.40 -6.93 10.68
CA VAL A 746 -33.06 -8.34 10.41
C VAL A 746 -32.57 -8.98 11.71
N ARG A 747 -33.20 -10.07 12.13
CA ARG A 747 -32.88 -10.77 13.39
C ARG A 747 -31.39 -11.09 13.50
N GLU A 748 -30.84 -11.77 12.51
CA GLU A 748 -29.46 -12.25 12.53
C GLU A 748 -28.45 -11.12 12.58
N THR A 749 -28.70 -9.98 11.90
CA THR A 749 -27.77 -8.85 11.92
C THR A 749 -27.78 -8.14 13.27
N LYS A 750 -28.96 -8.00 13.91
CA LYS A 750 -29.06 -7.45 15.27
C LYS A 750 -28.35 -8.34 16.28
N ILE A 751 -28.53 -9.66 16.22
CA ILE A 751 -27.82 -10.58 17.11
C ILE A 751 -26.31 -10.53 16.85
N LEU A 752 -25.89 -10.57 15.58
CA LEU A 752 -24.49 -10.50 15.19
C LEU A 752 -23.83 -9.19 15.67
N ALA A 753 -24.54 -8.05 15.58
CA ALA A 753 -24.08 -6.77 16.11
C ALA A 753 -23.68 -6.87 17.58
N THR A 754 -24.48 -7.54 18.42
CA THR A 754 -24.14 -7.75 19.84
C THR A 754 -22.91 -8.63 20.06
N MET A 755 -22.52 -9.45 19.08
CA MET A 755 -21.37 -10.34 19.17
C MET A 755 -20.07 -9.64 18.73
N ILE A 756 -20.14 -8.70 17.80
CA ILE A 756 -18.98 -8.04 17.19
C ILE A 756 -18.69 -6.66 17.77
N TYR A 757 -19.64 -6.04 18.50
CA TYR A 757 -19.43 -4.73 19.11
C TYR A 757 -18.27 -4.79 20.14
N PRO A 758 -17.21 -3.98 20.03
CA PRO A 758 -16.11 -3.96 20.98
C PRO A 758 -16.56 -3.50 22.38
N PRO A 759 -16.53 -4.36 23.42
CA PRO A 759 -17.11 -3.99 24.72
C PRO A 759 -16.46 -2.78 25.38
N ARG A 760 -15.15 -2.56 25.13
CA ARG A 760 -14.40 -1.42 25.67
C ARG A 760 -14.82 -0.07 25.10
N GLU A 761 -15.41 -0.06 23.90
CA GLU A 761 -15.92 1.15 23.24
C GLU A 761 -17.38 1.44 23.59
N LEU A 762 -18.04 0.55 24.35
CA LEU A 762 -19.44 0.71 24.68
C LEU A 762 -19.64 1.67 25.85
N THR A 763 -20.22 2.83 25.57
CA THR A 763 -20.58 3.83 26.58
C THR A 763 -21.91 3.49 27.26
N HIS A 764 -22.13 4.07 28.45
CA HIS A 764 -23.42 3.96 29.13
C HIS A 764 -24.58 4.47 28.26
N GLU A 765 -24.39 5.59 27.59
CA GLU A 765 -25.39 6.24 26.75
C GLU A 765 -25.77 5.34 25.57
N ARG A 766 -24.78 4.74 24.89
CA ARG A 766 -25.06 3.80 23.79
C ARG A 766 -25.71 2.51 24.29
N ALA A 767 -25.24 1.95 25.41
CA ALA A 767 -25.87 0.77 26.04
C ALA A 767 -27.34 1.05 26.42
N THR A 768 -27.63 2.25 26.92
CA THR A 768 -29.00 2.70 27.23
C THR A 768 -29.85 2.71 25.96
N GLN A 769 -29.34 3.26 24.87
CA GLN A 769 -30.05 3.29 23.59
C GLN A 769 -30.31 1.87 23.05
N LEU A 770 -29.31 0.99 23.06
CA LEU A 770 -29.47 -0.41 22.63
C LEU A 770 -30.54 -1.15 23.45
N LEU A 771 -30.59 -0.93 24.77
CA LEU A 771 -31.63 -1.53 25.62
C LEU A 771 -33.03 -1.00 25.29
N ARG A 772 -33.17 0.29 24.96
CA ARG A 772 -34.44 0.89 24.54
C ARG A 772 -34.90 0.37 23.18
N GLU A 773 -33.96 0.16 22.26
CA GLU A 773 -34.21 -0.35 20.90
C GLU A 773 -34.38 -1.88 20.84
N ALA A 774 -34.07 -2.60 21.91
CA ALA A 774 -34.29 -4.04 21.98
C ALA A 774 -35.79 -4.34 22.15
N GLU A 775 -36.48 -4.56 21.04
CA GLU A 775 -37.94 -4.69 20.95
C GLU A 775 -38.49 -5.94 21.65
N ASN A 776 -37.76 -7.06 21.61
CA ASN A 776 -38.20 -8.35 22.16
C ASN A 776 -37.23 -8.92 23.22
N ILE A 777 -37.69 -9.97 23.90
CA ILE A 777 -36.93 -10.60 25.00
C ILE A 777 -35.65 -11.28 24.52
N GLU A 778 -35.66 -11.90 23.33
CA GLU A 778 -34.49 -12.55 22.74
C GLU A 778 -33.36 -11.55 22.52
N LEU A 779 -33.64 -10.38 21.93
CA LEU A 779 -32.63 -9.34 21.72
C LEU A 779 -32.05 -8.85 23.04
N ARG A 780 -32.86 -8.69 24.10
CA ARG A 780 -32.37 -8.28 25.42
C ARG A 780 -31.45 -9.34 26.02
N GLU A 781 -31.80 -10.62 25.88
CA GLU A 781 -30.95 -11.73 26.31
C GLU A 781 -29.63 -11.79 25.52
N GLN A 782 -29.68 -11.66 24.19
CA GLN A 782 -28.47 -11.65 23.36
C GLN A 782 -27.60 -10.42 23.64
N LEU A 783 -28.19 -9.23 23.74
CA LEU A 783 -27.49 -7.99 24.06
C LEU A 783 -26.80 -8.07 25.43
N THR A 784 -27.50 -8.56 26.46
CA THR A 784 -26.92 -8.71 27.80
C THR A 784 -25.81 -9.75 27.83
N ALA A 785 -26.01 -10.90 27.19
CA ALA A 785 -25.07 -12.02 27.19
C ALA A 785 -23.82 -11.78 26.34
N ASN A 786 -23.97 -11.19 25.16
CA ASN A 786 -22.88 -11.08 24.21
C ASN A 786 -22.06 -9.81 24.47
N LEU A 787 -22.71 -8.72 24.92
CA LEU A 787 -22.13 -7.38 24.97
C LEU A 787 -22.14 -6.75 26.38
N LEU A 788 -23.32 -6.50 26.98
CA LEU A 788 -23.40 -5.65 28.18
C LEU A 788 -22.67 -6.24 29.40
N GLU A 789 -22.64 -7.57 29.56
CA GLU A 789 -21.90 -8.20 30.66
C GLU A 789 -20.38 -8.01 30.57
N LYS A 790 -19.87 -7.62 29.40
CA LYS A 790 -18.46 -7.34 29.13
C LYS A 790 -18.16 -5.83 29.12
N MET A 791 -19.17 -4.99 29.27
CA MET A 791 -19.04 -3.53 29.25
C MET A 791 -18.26 -3.03 30.48
N PRO A 792 -17.33 -2.08 30.33
CA PRO A 792 -16.74 -1.35 31.45
C PRO A 792 -17.84 -0.74 32.33
N HIS A 793 -17.67 -0.81 33.66
CA HIS A 793 -18.61 -0.20 34.60
C HIS A 793 -20.08 -0.68 34.45
N ALA A 794 -20.29 -1.91 34.01
CA ALA A 794 -21.64 -2.48 33.82
C ALA A 794 -22.54 -2.36 35.07
N MET A 795 -21.99 -2.64 36.26
CA MET A 795 -22.75 -2.55 37.51
C MET A 795 -23.15 -1.10 37.87
N GLN A 796 -22.28 -0.12 37.60
CA GLN A 796 -22.61 1.29 37.79
C GLN A 796 -23.69 1.76 36.81
N SER A 797 -23.68 1.24 35.58
CA SER A 797 -24.73 1.49 34.60
C SER A 797 -26.08 0.93 35.02
N ILE A 798 -26.13 -0.24 35.64
CA ILE A 798 -27.36 -0.77 36.25
C ILE A 798 -27.89 0.21 37.29
N GLY A 799 -27.04 0.72 38.19
CA GLY A 799 -27.42 1.74 39.16
C GLY A 799 -28.05 2.97 38.48
N ARG A 800 -27.40 3.50 37.44
CA ARG A 800 -27.93 4.64 36.66
C ARG A 800 -29.29 4.34 36.02
N TRP A 801 -29.49 3.17 35.39
CA TRP A 801 -30.78 2.79 34.81
C TRP A 801 -31.87 2.57 35.85
N MET A 802 -31.52 2.02 37.01
CA MET A 802 -32.43 1.88 38.14
C MET A 802 -32.75 3.23 38.80
N GLY A 803 -31.95 4.28 38.57
CA GLY A 803 -32.25 5.63 39.01
C GLY A 803 -32.99 6.48 37.98
N ASP A 804 -33.01 6.07 36.71
CA ASP A 804 -33.55 6.87 35.60
C ASP A 804 -35.09 6.89 35.63
N PRO A 805 -35.73 8.06 35.81
CA PRO A 805 -37.19 8.17 35.78
C PRO A 805 -37.78 7.97 34.38
N SER A 806 -36.96 8.05 33.32
CA SER A 806 -37.36 7.79 31.93
C SER A 806 -37.20 6.32 31.52
N ALA A 807 -36.80 5.44 32.45
CA ALA A 807 -36.61 4.03 32.19
C ALA A 807 -37.91 3.31 31.83
N THR A 808 -37.95 2.65 30.67
CA THR A 808 -39.09 1.84 30.26
C THR A 808 -39.05 0.44 30.93
N PRO A 809 -40.21 -0.23 31.10
CA PRO A 809 -40.25 -1.61 31.62
C PRO A 809 -39.35 -2.57 30.84
N ALA A 810 -39.26 -2.41 29.52
CA ALA A 810 -38.36 -3.17 28.65
C ALA A 810 -36.87 -2.95 28.99
N MET A 811 -36.48 -1.69 29.22
CA MET A 811 -35.11 -1.34 29.59
C MET A 811 -34.74 -1.89 30.97
N ILE A 812 -35.64 -1.77 31.95
CA ILE A 812 -35.45 -2.34 33.31
C ILE A 812 -35.37 -3.86 33.26
N THR A 813 -36.15 -4.52 32.40
CA THR A 813 -36.07 -5.98 32.18
C THR A 813 -34.64 -6.37 31.78
N GLY A 814 -34.06 -5.68 30.80
CA GLY A 814 -32.68 -5.91 30.37
C GLY A 814 -31.64 -5.59 31.46
N ALA A 815 -31.87 -4.54 32.25
CA ALA A 815 -31.01 -4.21 33.39
C ALA A 815 -31.01 -5.30 34.48
N PHE A 816 -32.17 -5.89 34.79
CA PHE A 816 -32.27 -7.04 35.69
C PHE A 816 -31.61 -8.29 35.11
N MET A 817 -31.80 -8.57 33.81
CA MET A 817 -31.09 -9.68 33.15
C MET A 817 -29.56 -9.53 33.24
N LEU A 818 -29.05 -8.31 33.04
CA LEU A 818 -27.63 -8.00 33.22
C LEU A 818 -27.20 -8.18 34.67
N ALA A 819 -27.97 -7.66 35.63
CA ALA A 819 -27.69 -7.80 37.06
C ALA A 819 -27.58 -9.27 37.47
N ALA A 820 -28.54 -10.10 37.08
CA ALA A 820 -28.53 -11.53 37.34
C ALA A 820 -27.27 -12.23 36.79
N ARG A 821 -26.84 -11.86 35.58
CA ARG A 821 -25.60 -12.38 34.96
C ARG A 821 -24.35 -11.98 35.73
N LEU A 822 -24.21 -10.70 36.06
CA LEU A 822 -23.08 -10.18 36.83
C LEU A 822 -23.00 -10.83 38.22
N LEU A 823 -24.13 -10.93 38.93
CA LEU A 823 -24.23 -11.58 40.23
C LEU A 823 -23.88 -13.08 40.17
N THR A 824 -24.25 -13.77 39.08
CA THR A 824 -23.88 -15.18 38.88
C THR A 824 -22.36 -15.34 38.73
N ARG A 825 -21.66 -14.33 38.20
CA ARG A 825 -20.19 -14.30 38.06
C ARG A 825 -19.48 -13.75 39.30
N GLY A 826 -20.20 -13.44 40.37
CA GLY A 826 -19.65 -12.85 41.59
C GLY A 826 -19.30 -11.35 41.46
N VAL A 827 -19.78 -10.66 40.43
CA VAL A 827 -19.65 -9.20 40.31
C VAL A 827 -20.77 -8.56 41.13
N LEU A 828 -20.38 -7.92 42.24
CA LEU A 828 -21.32 -7.42 43.24
C LEU A 828 -21.56 -5.90 43.11
N PRO A 829 -22.77 -5.41 43.39
CA PRO A 829 -23.06 -3.98 43.44
C PRO A 829 -22.42 -3.29 44.64
N GLU A 830 -22.10 -2.01 44.48
CA GLU A 830 -21.78 -1.09 45.59
C GLU A 830 -23.04 -0.85 46.44
N ALA A 831 -22.87 -0.53 47.74
CA ALA A 831 -23.98 -0.47 48.71
C ALA A 831 -25.21 0.34 48.26
N GLY A 832 -25.01 1.52 47.66
CA GLY A 832 -26.12 2.34 47.16
C GLY A 832 -26.85 1.73 45.94
N THR A 833 -26.12 1.08 45.05
CA THR A 833 -26.71 0.35 43.91
C THR A 833 -27.38 -0.93 44.37
N GLU A 834 -26.81 -1.60 45.38
CA GLU A 834 -27.32 -2.84 45.97
C GLU A 834 -28.72 -2.64 46.55
N GLU A 835 -28.90 -1.63 47.40
CA GLU A 835 -30.20 -1.37 48.02
C GLU A 835 -31.26 -1.00 46.97
N MET A 836 -30.93 -0.11 46.03
CA MET A 836 -31.84 0.28 44.96
C MET A 836 -32.23 -0.89 44.06
N LEU A 837 -31.28 -1.75 43.69
CA LEU A 837 -31.50 -2.91 42.84
C LEU A 837 -32.49 -3.89 43.49
N ILE A 838 -32.29 -4.19 44.78
CA ILE A 838 -33.14 -5.14 45.51
C ILE A 838 -34.53 -4.57 45.76
N MET A 839 -34.62 -3.30 46.18
CA MET A 839 -35.91 -2.66 46.42
C MET A 839 -36.74 -2.55 45.15
N ARG A 840 -36.12 -2.18 44.01
CA ARG A 840 -36.81 -2.19 42.72
C ARG A 840 -37.18 -3.59 42.26
N ALA A 841 -36.33 -4.59 42.45
CA ALA A 841 -36.67 -5.96 42.08
C ALA A 841 -37.90 -6.46 42.84
N ILE A 842 -38.02 -6.17 44.13
CA ILE A 842 -39.22 -6.50 44.93
C ILE A 842 -40.44 -5.72 44.43
N ALA A 843 -40.31 -4.41 44.19
CA ALA A 843 -41.43 -3.59 43.71
C ALA A 843 -41.97 -4.07 42.36
N TYR A 844 -41.09 -4.37 41.39
CA TYR A 844 -41.52 -4.89 40.09
C TYR A 844 -42.03 -6.32 40.15
N LEU A 845 -41.50 -7.16 41.05
CA LEU A 845 -42.02 -8.51 41.26
C LEU A 845 -43.51 -8.49 41.67
N THR A 846 -43.87 -7.57 42.57
CA THR A 846 -45.21 -7.48 43.18
C THR A 846 -46.22 -6.67 42.37
N ASP A 847 -45.80 -5.81 41.44
CA ASP A 847 -46.73 -5.06 40.59
C ASP A 847 -47.39 -5.95 39.52
N GLU A 848 -48.70 -6.16 39.64
CA GLU A 848 -49.48 -6.97 38.71
C GLU A 848 -49.73 -6.29 37.36
N LYS A 849 -49.55 -4.97 37.26
CA LYS A 849 -49.72 -4.24 36.00
C LYS A 849 -48.52 -4.41 35.07
N GLU A 850 -47.41 -4.91 35.60
CA GLU A 850 -46.16 -5.07 34.87
C GLU A 850 -46.09 -6.36 34.08
N THR A 851 -45.26 -6.34 33.04
CA THR A 851 -45.10 -7.46 32.11
C THR A 851 -44.55 -8.71 32.80
N THR A 852 -44.95 -9.89 32.32
CA THR A 852 -44.49 -11.17 32.91
C THR A 852 -42.98 -11.33 32.78
N GLU A 853 -42.40 -10.81 31.71
CA GLU A 853 -40.96 -10.80 31.43
C GLU A 853 -40.19 -10.00 32.49
N LEU A 854 -40.67 -8.79 32.81
CA LEU A 854 -40.04 -7.93 33.82
C LEU A 854 -40.06 -8.58 35.20
N ARG A 855 -41.22 -9.14 35.59
CA ARG A 855 -41.41 -9.84 36.87
C ARG A 855 -40.49 -11.05 36.99
N ARG A 856 -40.33 -11.82 35.91
CA ARG A 856 -39.39 -12.96 35.84
C ARG A 856 -37.93 -12.53 35.93
N ALA A 857 -37.54 -11.44 35.27
CA ALA A 857 -36.18 -10.90 35.35
C ALA A 857 -35.85 -10.38 36.76
N ALA A 858 -36.81 -9.71 37.41
CA ALA A 858 -36.70 -9.27 38.80
C ALA A 858 -36.54 -10.46 39.76
N ALA A 859 -37.39 -11.49 39.61
CA ALA A 859 -37.27 -12.74 40.36
C ALA A 859 -35.89 -13.37 40.18
N LEU A 860 -35.43 -13.54 38.94
CA LEU A 860 -34.10 -14.09 38.64
C LEU A 860 -32.97 -13.31 39.33
N THR A 861 -33.04 -11.97 39.32
CA THR A 861 -32.06 -11.11 40.00
C THR A 861 -32.03 -11.37 41.50
N LEU A 862 -33.19 -11.44 42.16
CA LEU A 862 -33.29 -11.74 43.59
C LEU A 862 -32.70 -13.11 43.92
N LYS A 863 -32.97 -14.13 43.10
CA LYS A 863 -32.38 -15.46 43.30
C LYS A 863 -30.87 -15.43 43.18
N ARG A 864 -30.32 -14.81 42.13
CA ARG A 864 -28.86 -14.70 41.93
C ARG A 864 -28.18 -13.88 43.02
N TYR A 865 -28.81 -12.81 43.50
CA TYR A 865 -28.29 -12.02 44.61
C TYR A 865 -28.27 -12.81 45.93
N GLY A 866 -29.39 -13.47 46.28
CA GLY A 866 -29.51 -14.21 47.53
C GLY A 866 -28.56 -15.40 47.64
N ARG A 867 -28.15 -15.99 46.50
CA ARG A 867 -27.15 -17.08 46.45
C ARG A 867 -25.73 -16.67 46.84
N ASN A 868 -25.42 -15.38 46.91
CA ASN A 868 -24.03 -14.94 47.11
C ASN A 868 -23.54 -15.06 48.56
N THR A 869 -24.37 -14.72 49.56
CA THR A 869 -24.02 -14.83 50.99
C THR A 869 -25.26 -15.14 51.83
N ALA A 870 -25.06 -15.73 53.02
CA ALA A 870 -26.15 -15.98 53.97
C ALA A 870 -26.91 -14.70 54.37
N GLU A 871 -26.18 -13.59 54.52
CA GLU A 871 -26.77 -12.27 54.82
C GLU A 871 -27.69 -11.78 53.71
N ARG A 872 -27.27 -11.94 52.44
CA ARG A 872 -28.07 -11.55 51.27
C ARG A 872 -29.27 -12.46 51.07
N LYS A 873 -29.11 -13.78 51.29
CA LYS A 873 -30.24 -14.73 51.34
C LYS A 873 -31.27 -14.23 52.34
N GLN A 874 -30.86 -13.93 53.57
CA GLN A 874 -31.77 -13.49 54.62
C GLN A 874 -32.45 -12.16 54.27
N LYS A 875 -31.70 -11.23 53.66
CA LYS A 875 -32.25 -9.96 53.15
C LYS A 875 -33.35 -10.17 52.11
N VAL A 876 -33.13 -11.06 51.12
CA VAL A 876 -34.16 -11.37 50.10
C VAL A 876 -35.38 -12.04 50.73
N LEU A 877 -35.17 -13.04 51.59
CA LEU A 877 -36.27 -13.75 52.25
C LEU A 877 -37.11 -12.83 53.15
N HIS A 878 -36.50 -11.84 53.78
CA HIS A 878 -37.18 -10.85 54.60
C HIS A 878 -38.01 -9.86 53.77
N LEU A 879 -37.53 -9.47 52.59
CA LEU A 879 -38.22 -8.50 51.72
C LEU A 879 -39.28 -9.13 50.82
N LEU A 880 -39.24 -10.46 50.62
CA LEU A 880 -40.23 -11.18 49.83
C LEU A 880 -41.61 -11.16 50.51
N PRO A 881 -42.70 -10.89 49.77
CA PRO A 881 -44.05 -10.95 50.32
C PRO A 881 -44.40 -12.36 50.82
N GLU A 882 -45.25 -12.42 51.84
CA GLU A 882 -45.91 -13.67 52.23
C GLU A 882 -46.99 -14.02 51.21
N VAL A 883 -46.97 -15.26 50.75
CA VAL A 883 -47.82 -15.76 49.67
C VAL A 883 -48.87 -16.72 50.25
N SER A 884 -50.14 -16.34 50.15
CA SER A 884 -51.31 -17.14 50.55
C SER A 884 -52.08 -17.68 49.34
N GLN A 885 -53.12 -18.48 49.56
CA GLN A 885 -53.99 -19.00 48.49
C GLN A 885 -54.70 -17.91 47.67
N ASP A 886 -54.83 -16.69 48.21
CA ASP A 886 -55.49 -15.56 47.56
C ASP A 886 -54.51 -14.69 46.73
N THR A 887 -53.23 -15.04 46.71
CA THR A 887 -52.21 -14.28 45.95
C THR A 887 -52.35 -14.57 44.45
N ALA A 888 -52.13 -13.56 43.62
CA ALA A 888 -52.16 -13.73 42.17
C ALA A 888 -51.25 -14.89 41.71
N PRO A 889 -51.71 -15.80 40.84
CA PRO A 889 -51.03 -17.05 40.54
C PRO A 889 -49.56 -16.89 40.11
N VAL A 890 -49.27 -15.88 39.28
CA VAL A 890 -47.91 -15.59 38.79
C VAL A 890 -46.99 -15.13 39.92
N LEU A 891 -47.48 -14.26 40.83
CA LEU A 891 -46.70 -13.81 41.98
C LEU A 891 -46.42 -14.96 42.94
N HIS A 892 -47.44 -15.78 43.20
CA HIS A 892 -47.35 -16.97 44.04
C HIS A 892 -46.28 -17.93 43.54
N GLU A 893 -46.26 -18.20 42.23
CA GLU A 893 -45.28 -19.07 41.59
C GLU A 893 -43.86 -18.49 41.70
N LEU A 894 -43.65 -17.22 41.35
CA LEU A 894 -42.32 -16.59 41.40
C LEU A 894 -41.75 -16.52 42.82
N CYS A 895 -42.57 -16.18 43.83
CA CYS A 895 -42.11 -16.15 45.23
C CYS A 895 -41.75 -17.55 45.74
N LYS A 896 -42.53 -18.58 45.37
CA LYS A 896 -42.18 -19.98 45.70
C LYS A 896 -40.88 -20.42 45.04
N ASP A 897 -40.69 -20.09 43.77
CA ASP A 897 -39.47 -20.40 43.02
C ASP A 897 -38.24 -19.75 43.65
N ILE A 898 -38.34 -18.47 44.08
CA ILE A 898 -37.23 -17.79 44.77
C ILE A 898 -36.90 -18.48 46.10
N ARG A 899 -37.90 -18.78 46.94
CA ARG A 899 -37.69 -19.45 48.23
C ARG A 899 -37.06 -20.82 48.05
N PHE A 900 -37.62 -21.64 47.15
CA PHE A 900 -37.11 -22.97 46.83
C PHE A 900 -35.65 -22.93 46.38
N GLU A 901 -35.31 -22.00 45.49
CA GLU A 901 -33.95 -21.86 44.99
C GLU A 901 -32.98 -21.42 46.11
N LEU A 902 -33.36 -20.48 46.98
CA LEU A 902 -32.49 -20.03 48.07
C LEU A 902 -32.34 -21.05 49.20
N ASP A 903 -33.32 -21.94 49.38
CA ASP A 903 -33.22 -23.05 50.33
C ASP A 903 -32.26 -24.13 49.84
N PHE A 904 -32.17 -24.36 48.54
CA PHE A 904 -31.27 -25.36 47.94
C PHE A 904 -29.78 -24.99 48.04
N TYR A 905 -29.42 -23.71 48.05
CA TYR A 905 -28.02 -23.25 48.15
C TYR A 905 -27.57 -23.07 49.63
N SER A 906 -28.04 -23.95 50.51
CA SER A 906 -27.68 -23.98 51.92
C SER A 906 -26.42 -24.82 52.16
N GLU A 907 -25.25 -24.23 51.89
CA GLU A 907 -23.98 -24.51 52.60
C GLU A 907 -22.94 -23.43 52.30
#